data_AF-A0A7Y5SIC8-F1
#
_entry.id   AF-A0A7Y5SIC8-F1
#
_cell.length_a   1.000
_cell.length_b   1.000
_cell.length_c   1.000
_cell.angle_alpha   90.00
_cell.angle_beta   90.00
_cell.angle_gamma   90.00
#
_symmetry.space_group_name_H-M   'P 1'
#
loop_
_entity.id
_entity.type
_entity.pdbx_description
1 polymer ?
#
loop_
_entity_poly.entity_id
_entity_poly.type
_entity_poly.pdbx_seq_one_letter_code
_entity_poly.pdbx_strand_id
1 'polypeptide(L)'
;MTLRDGLAAAGFVGIVALASLGAASEVRGQPSKSPDKQPWTLSEAIEQLSLYPRDVYLQYVALQLSKRDRPTPEQEAQLRQALGRDRRWGGERVESVDLFSMLSGALAVQESLQLDTMRGEQPGGGPRAPIDPRRGGAAGIRPPGNKTPDAAKVRMADLAGPTIKSHPWREMLAGRSPDISPLARCVPADFYFIEFRSLNKLLDLGDTGDLWARHLFSQARQEARSQLSVEHLKRQLAVDTTGLLRPFYDLAVREAAVTGSDLFWREGSDVTLLFRLHQPEVFKAQMDLFLIQAEKTISGAHRSDEEYLGARITHVTSPDREVHVFSAYPAADLHVRSNSRVAIRRVIEAIRGQDERGEKVTRLGDTDEFAYIRTLLPRGAEEEDGLVYLSDPFIRRLVGPQLKLTERRRMLCYNHLRMIGHAALLYRTQTGRTAETLRGLAQAGCSPGEFGAEGLTCPDGGRYTLSPDGIAGVCSHHGRAERLTPCCEIAPAEVSAEEAEAYRAFLDRYNQYWRTFFDPIAIRIQAAPQRYRIETIVLPLIDNSIYTNLASVAGRQPEPLDALPVPNRNIFSVAVRLDKGALVRSLGLESALQDLEPEPEPSPASQDDTAVAALAFKQLALAWHNYHDTYRYFPTAAGLDAEGKKTRLSWRVHLLPFLEEPSLYNEFRLDEPWDSEHNKKLIARMPAIFRPANDKLAAEGKTRFVAPTGEKTIAPIRKKPIAISEVTDGTSNTIMLVETDDEHAVVWTRPDDLELDLTRPLTGLAVHAPGGFLVAMCDGSVAFFRNSIERDRLAALFTRAGGEAVEHRPDDRIALRLPDTRRRSFGLLEQELQQLRVGEFLAKGIGNQVGMHVYDTDPLFAFSLPSFLGMSLGSFTGRRGFLDDEALPIALLVSALNSPVYLSVPVQDPNMVDAFLTRLDGFLARLARQTDPGGMPMFRVDQDYYQLPLGESTARAYGFQVGPVKWRFFWARIGNGLYVASKPFILEDLAAIRTDGAAAGGPRKDAVAHALVRMRPQHWDRVLSSYKLGWAENNREACLQNVGPLSSLARVIASPGKEPPTNARHAALVAAGERYFDSHFFCPDGGRYAWSDDGKGASCTVHGSASAPRQPAAPSPSSDLGRLIGGFSDMVLTLTFLEDGLHAVVEIARK
;
A
#
# COMPACT_ATOMS: atom_id res chain seq x y z
N MET A 1 -24.60 -62.33 -21.41
CA MET A 1 -25.80 -62.98 -20.84
C MET A 1 -26.54 -61.88 -20.08
N THR A 2 -27.50 -61.19 -20.73
CA THR A 2 -28.97 -61.48 -20.77
C THR A 2 -29.66 -60.90 -19.52
N LEU A 3 -30.73 -60.10 -19.53
CA LEU A 3 -31.77 -59.67 -20.48
C LEU A 3 -32.26 -58.26 -20.02
N ARG A 4 -32.57 -57.27 -20.86
CA ARG A 4 -33.68 -57.08 -21.82
C ARG A 4 -35.07 -56.81 -21.18
N ASP A 5 -35.61 -55.63 -21.57
CA ASP A 5 -37.01 -55.24 -21.79
C ASP A 5 -37.95 -55.13 -20.57
N GLY A 6 -38.87 -54.17 -20.44
CA GLY A 6 -39.31 -53.05 -21.28
C GLY A 6 -40.77 -52.66 -20.92
N LEU A 7 -41.18 -51.44 -21.33
CA LEU A 7 -42.56 -50.95 -21.61
C LEU A 7 -43.48 -50.60 -20.41
N ALA A 8 -44.35 -49.58 -20.41
CA ALA A 8 -44.88 -48.71 -21.48
C ALA A 8 -45.75 -47.52 -20.95
N ALA A 9 -45.75 -46.41 -21.72
CA ALA A 9 -46.88 -45.57 -22.21
C ALA A 9 -47.67 -44.66 -21.23
N ALA A 10 -48.27 -43.51 -21.60
CA ALA A 10 -48.60 -42.83 -22.87
C ALA A 10 -48.81 -41.30 -22.60
N GLY A 11 -48.44 -40.38 -23.49
CA GLY A 11 -49.31 -39.70 -24.49
C GLY A 11 -48.99 -38.18 -24.49
N PHE A 12 -49.16 -37.35 -25.54
CA PHE A 12 -49.69 -37.45 -26.89
C PHE A 12 -49.30 -36.15 -27.68
N VAL A 13 -48.81 -36.32 -28.92
CA VAL A 13 -49.01 -35.50 -30.17
C VAL A 13 -48.59 -34.02 -30.30
N GLY A 14 -47.88 -33.71 -31.40
CA GLY A 14 -47.96 -32.40 -32.10
C GLY A 14 -46.80 -32.02 -33.05
N ILE A 15 -46.81 -32.55 -34.28
CA ILE A 15 -45.87 -32.36 -35.41
C ILE A 15 -45.93 -30.95 -36.06
N VAL A 16 -44.81 -30.43 -36.61
CA VAL A 16 -44.61 -29.99 -38.03
C VAL A 16 -43.11 -29.78 -38.30
N ALA A 17 -42.68 -30.32 -39.45
CA ALA A 17 -41.33 -30.49 -39.96
C ALA A 17 -40.85 -29.36 -40.88
N LEU A 18 -39.54 -29.31 -41.15
CA LEU A 18 -39.02 -29.31 -42.53
C LEU A 18 -37.52 -29.62 -42.55
N ALA A 19 -37.18 -30.70 -43.26
CA ALA A 19 -35.84 -31.12 -43.60
C ALA A 19 -35.49 -30.64 -45.01
N SER A 20 -34.23 -30.33 -45.25
CA SER A 20 -33.59 -30.47 -46.56
C SER A 20 -32.13 -30.91 -46.39
N LEU A 21 -31.91 -32.18 -46.75
CA LEU A 21 -30.62 -32.79 -47.06
C LEU A 21 -30.09 -32.27 -48.40
N GLY A 22 -28.76 -32.18 -48.55
CA GLY A 22 -28.16 -31.92 -49.86
C GLY A 22 -26.63 -31.96 -49.89
N ALA A 23 -26.11 -33.14 -50.25
CA ALA A 23 -24.85 -33.41 -50.96
C ALA A 23 -23.50 -33.35 -50.19
N ALA A 24 -22.99 -34.56 -49.96
CA ALA A 24 -21.56 -34.86 -49.87
C ALA A 24 -20.85 -34.63 -51.22
N SER A 25 -19.61 -34.15 -51.16
CA SER A 25 -18.62 -34.38 -52.21
C SER A 25 -17.29 -34.79 -51.57
N GLU A 26 -16.94 -36.07 -51.77
CA GLU A 26 -15.58 -36.56 -51.59
C GLU A 26 -14.70 -36.00 -52.71
N VAL A 27 -13.65 -35.26 -52.35
CA VAL A 27 -12.53 -34.98 -53.24
C VAL A 27 -11.33 -35.76 -52.70
N ARG A 28 -10.95 -36.83 -53.41
CA ARG A 28 -9.64 -37.48 -53.25
C ARG A 28 -8.55 -36.49 -53.67
N GLY A 29 -7.85 -35.93 -52.69
CA GLY A 29 -6.56 -35.26 -52.85
C GLY A 29 -5.42 -36.18 -52.38
N GLN A 30 -4.33 -36.20 -53.15
CA GLN A 30 -3.08 -36.97 -52.97
C GLN A 30 -2.43 -36.82 -51.57
N PRO A 31 -1.53 -37.75 -51.16
CA PRO A 31 -0.85 -37.64 -49.88
C PRO A 31 0.12 -36.45 -49.89
N SER A 32 -0.25 -35.36 -49.21
CA SER A 32 0.62 -34.20 -49.02
C SER A 32 1.60 -34.45 -47.87
N LYS A 33 2.89 -34.46 -48.25
CA LYS A 33 4.10 -34.02 -47.54
C LYS A 33 3.93 -33.59 -46.07
N SER A 34 4.78 -34.14 -45.18
CA SER A 34 5.35 -33.60 -43.93
C SER A 34 4.51 -32.63 -43.07
N PRO A 35 4.41 -32.85 -41.75
CA PRO A 35 3.31 -32.37 -40.91
C PRO A 35 3.09 -30.85 -41.00
N ASP A 36 1.82 -30.47 -41.25
CA ASP A 36 1.37 -29.09 -41.32
C ASP A 36 1.63 -28.37 -39.98
N LYS A 37 2.54 -27.39 -40.07
CA LYS A 37 2.96 -26.49 -39.00
C LYS A 37 1.92 -25.40 -38.84
N GLN A 38 1.63 -24.97 -37.61
CA GLN A 38 0.62 -23.95 -37.36
C GLN A 38 1.25 -22.67 -36.79
N PRO A 39 1.82 -21.80 -37.65
CA PRO A 39 2.38 -20.53 -37.22
C PRO A 39 1.31 -19.60 -36.65
N TRP A 40 1.69 -18.72 -35.73
CA TRP A 40 0.79 -17.68 -35.24
C TRP A 40 0.39 -16.72 -36.36
N THR A 41 -0.92 -16.47 -36.46
CA THR A 41 -1.48 -15.36 -37.23
C THR A 41 -1.82 -14.20 -36.28
N LEU A 42 -1.82 -12.97 -36.77
CA LEU A 42 -2.17 -11.80 -35.96
C LEU A 42 -3.59 -11.90 -35.38
N SER A 43 -4.56 -12.32 -36.19
CA SER A 43 -5.95 -12.49 -35.73
C SER A 43 -6.07 -13.53 -34.61
N GLU A 44 -5.39 -14.68 -34.76
CA GLU A 44 -5.37 -15.72 -33.72
C GLU A 44 -4.68 -15.24 -32.43
N ALA A 45 -3.59 -14.47 -32.55
CA ALA A 45 -2.91 -13.89 -31.40
C ALA A 45 -3.80 -12.88 -30.66
N ILE A 46 -4.54 -12.02 -31.37
CA ILE A 46 -5.50 -11.07 -30.78
C ILE A 46 -6.65 -11.82 -30.10
N GLU A 47 -7.21 -12.84 -30.75
CA GLU A 47 -8.29 -13.66 -30.20
C GLU A 47 -7.84 -14.36 -28.91
N GLN A 48 -6.68 -15.02 -28.91
CA GLN A 48 -6.14 -15.66 -27.72
C GLN A 48 -5.80 -14.65 -26.62
N LEU A 49 -5.26 -13.48 -26.98
CA LEU A 49 -5.00 -12.42 -26.01
C LEU A 49 -6.28 -11.87 -25.38
N SER A 50 -7.41 -11.86 -26.10
CA SER A 50 -8.70 -11.47 -25.53
C SER A 50 -9.20 -12.45 -24.46
N LEU A 51 -8.83 -13.74 -24.58
CA LEU A 51 -9.12 -14.77 -23.57
C LEU A 51 -8.11 -14.76 -22.41
N TYR A 52 -6.85 -14.42 -22.70
CA TYR A 52 -5.74 -14.43 -21.74
C TYR A 52 -4.99 -13.09 -21.70
N PRO A 53 -5.63 -11.99 -21.24
CA PRO A 53 -5.06 -10.64 -21.35
C PRO A 53 -3.79 -10.42 -20.53
N ARG A 54 -3.55 -11.25 -19.50
CA ARG A 54 -2.35 -11.21 -18.63
C ARG A 54 -1.19 -12.08 -19.13
N ASP A 55 -1.32 -12.74 -20.28
CA ASP A 55 -0.25 -13.55 -20.84
C ASP A 55 0.78 -12.65 -21.54
N VAL A 56 1.89 -12.38 -20.84
CA VAL A 56 2.99 -11.53 -21.29
C VAL A 56 3.62 -12.03 -22.60
N TYR A 57 3.64 -13.35 -22.85
CA TYR A 57 4.14 -13.89 -24.11
C TYR A 57 3.15 -13.62 -25.25
N LEU A 58 1.84 -13.83 -25.04
CA LEU A 58 0.84 -13.50 -26.08
C LEU A 58 0.80 -12.00 -26.39
N GLN A 59 0.97 -11.13 -25.39
CA GLN A 59 1.13 -9.68 -25.61
C GLN A 59 2.34 -9.40 -26.53
N TYR A 60 3.48 -10.06 -26.26
CA TYR A 60 4.68 -9.96 -27.09
C TYR A 60 4.42 -10.43 -28.53
N VAL A 61 3.80 -11.60 -28.71
CA VAL A 61 3.46 -12.17 -30.02
C VAL A 61 2.54 -11.24 -30.80
N ALA A 62 1.43 -10.78 -30.21
CA ALA A 62 0.47 -9.92 -30.86
C ALA A 62 1.09 -8.57 -31.29
N LEU A 63 1.89 -7.95 -30.42
CA LEU A 63 2.62 -6.72 -30.75
C LEU A 63 3.64 -6.93 -31.87
N GLN A 64 4.40 -8.01 -31.83
CA GLN A 64 5.43 -8.28 -32.84
C GLN A 64 4.81 -8.60 -34.20
N LEU A 65 3.74 -9.40 -34.24
CA LEU A 65 2.99 -9.69 -35.45
C LEU A 65 2.31 -8.43 -36.02
N SER A 66 1.81 -7.53 -35.16
CA SER A 66 1.20 -6.28 -35.62
C SER A 66 2.21 -5.39 -36.38
N LYS A 67 3.47 -5.35 -35.93
CA LYS A 67 4.53 -4.62 -36.64
C LYS A 67 4.84 -5.23 -38.00
N ARG A 68 4.80 -6.56 -38.09
CA ARG A 68 5.15 -7.30 -39.32
C ARG A 68 4.02 -7.27 -40.36
N ASP A 69 2.80 -7.53 -39.92
CA ASP A 69 1.67 -7.87 -40.80
C ASP A 69 0.81 -6.64 -41.17
N ARG A 70 1.08 -5.46 -40.59
CA ARG A 70 0.34 -4.19 -40.77
C ARG A 70 -1.19 -4.36 -40.50
N PRO A 71 -1.65 -4.24 -39.24
CA PRO A 71 -3.04 -4.50 -38.87
C PRO A 71 -4.03 -3.63 -39.62
N THR A 72 -5.24 -4.15 -39.86
CA THR A 72 -6.38 -3.32 -40.23
C THR A 72 -6.75 -2.39 -39.05
N PRO A 73 -7.47 -1.26 -39.30
CA PRO A 73 -7.93 -0.38 -38.22
C PRO A 73 -8.76 -1.11 -37.15
N GLU A 74 -9.51 -2.14 -37.54
CA GLU A 74 -10.28 -2.99 -36.63
C GLU A 74 -9.37 -3.86 -35.75
N GLN A 75 -8.38 -4.54 -36.34
CA GLN A 75 -7.39 -5.33 -35.58
C GLN A 75 -6.58 -4.44 -34.62
N GLU A 76 -6.25 -3.22 -35.03
CA GLU A 76 -5.56 -2.26 -34.17
C GLU A 76 -6.44 -1.84 -32.98
N ALA A 77 -7.73 -1.60 -33.20
CA ALA A 77 -8.68 -1.30 -32.12
C ALA A 77 -8.84 -2.49 -31.15
N GLN A 78 -8.99 -3.70 -31.68
CA GLN A 78 -9.09 -4.94 -30.87
C GLN A 78 -7.82 -5.18 -30.05
N LEU A 79 -6.63 -5.00 -30.66
CA LEU A 79 -5.36 -5.12 -29.95
C LEU A 79 -5.22 -4.07 -28.84
N ARG A 80 -5.61 -2.82 -29.09
CA ARG A 80 -5.62 -1.76 -28.06
C ARG A 80 -6.58 -2.07 -26.92
N GLN A 81 -7.75 -2.62 -27.23
CA GLN A 81 -8.74 -3.04 -26.24
C GLN A 81 -8.23 -4.21 -25.39
N ALA A 82 -7.64 -5.23 -26.01
CA ALA A 82 -7.09 -6.40 -25.34
C ALA A 82 -5.90 -6.04 -24.42
N LEU A 83 -5.08 -5.04 -24.80
CA LEU A 83 -3.98 -4.52 -23.99
C LEU A 83 -4.43 -3.54 -22.87
N GLY A 84 -5.74 -3.32 -22.68
CA GLY A 84 -6.29 -2.71 -21.47
C GLY A 84 -6.16 -1.19 -21.30
N ARG A 85 -6.06 -0.40 -22.38
CA ARG A 85 -5.76 1.05 -22.31
C ARG A 85 -6.81 1.94 -21.60
N ASP A 86 -8.04 1.48 -21.35
CA ASP A 86 -9.14 2.34 -20.87
C ASP A 86 -9.79 1.95 -19.53
N ARG A 87 -9.22 1.02 -18.75
CA ARG A 87 -9.80 0.62 -17.45
C ARG A 87 -9.11 1.27 -16.23
N ARG A 88 -9.20 2.60 -16.13
CA ARG A 88 -9.29 3.33 -14.85
C ARG A 88 -10.20 4.55 -15.04
N TRP A 89 -11.34 4.54 -14.36
CA TRP A 89 -12.32 5.62 -14.39
C TRP A 89 -11.76 6.81 -13.61
N GLY A 90 -11.57 7.95 -14.28
CA GLY A 90 -11.29 9.26 -13.66
C GLY A 90 -9.82 9.54 -13.32
N GLY A 91 -9.21 10.47 -14.06
CA GLY A 91 -7.94 11.12 -13.71
C GLY A 91 -6.71 10.57 -14.42
N GLU A 92 -5.89 11.50 -14.92
CA GLU A 92 -4.57 11.41 -15.57
C GLU A 92 -3.77 10.10 -15.42
N ARG A 93 -2.98 9.78 -16.47
CA ARG A 93 -1.87 8.83 -16.41
C ARG A 93 -0.97 9.16 -15.21
N VAL A 94 -1.17 8.45 -14.10
CA VAL A 94 -0.22 8.44 -12.99
C VAL A 94 0.69 7.23 -13.16
N GLU A 95 1.96 7.55 -13.35
CA GLU A 95 3.18 6.76 -13.18
C GLU A 95 3.66 5.91 -14.37
N SER A 96 4.67 6.45 -15.07
CA SER A 96 5.83 5.68 -15.52
C SER A 96 6.27 4.70 -14.43
N VAL A 97 6.66 3.47 -14.81
CA VAL A 97 7.11 2.42 -13.88
C VAL A 97 8.15 2.99 -12.89
N ASP A 98 7.81 3.03 -11.60
CA ASP A 98 8.79 3.38 -10.57
C ASP A 98 9.72 2.19 -10.32
N LEU A 99 10.83 2.16 -11.06
CA LEU A 99 11.88 1.15 -10.95
C LEU A 99 12.60 1.16 -9.59
N PHE A 100 12.33 2.15 -8.73
CA PHE A 100 12.90 2.22 -7.39
C PHE A 100 11.93 1.71 -6.29
N SER A 101 10.69 1.36 -6.63
CA SER A 101 9.70 0.82 -5.69
C SER A 101 10.19 -0.47 -5.03
N MET A 102 10.16 -0.53 -3.69
CA MET A 102 10.65 -1.68 -2.91
C MET A 102 9.74 -2.92 -2.96
N LEU A 103 8.48 -2.78 -3.41
CA LEU A 103 7.46 -3.84 -3.34
C LEU A 103 6.75 -4.10 -4.68
N SER A 104 7.21 -3.51 -5.78
CA SER A 104 6.62 -3.77 -7.09
C SER A 104 6.93 -5.20 -7.52
N GLY A 105 5.89 -6.01 -7.76
CA GLY A 105 6.08 -7.38 -8.24
C GLY A 105 6.82 -7.37 -9.58
N ALA A 106 8.00 -8.00 -9.65
CA ALA A 106 8.87 -7.91 -10.82
C ALA A 106 8.24 -8.45 -12.13
N LEU A 107 7.11 -9.19 -12.06
CA LEU A 107 6.33 -9.55 -13.25
C LEU A 107 5.55 -8.35 -13.82
N ALA A 108 4.95 -7.52 -12.97
CA ALA A 108 4.24 -6.30 -13.38
C ALA A 108 5.21 -5.23 -13.90
N VAL A 109 6.39 -5.13 -13.27
CA VAL A 109 7.51 -4.29 -13.75
C VAL A 109 7.99 -4.79 -15.11
N GLN A 110 8.19 -6.10 -15.27
CA GLN A 110 8.63 -6.70 -16.53
C GLN A 110 7.59 -6.54 -17.65
N GLU A 111 6.31 -6.76 -17.38
CA GLU A 111 5.22 -6.55 -18.35
C GLU A 111 5.21 -5.10 -18.84
N SER A 112 5.28 -4.14 -17.92
CA SER A 112 5.29 -2.72 -18.25
C SER A 112 6.53 -2.34 -19.07
N LEU A 113 7.73 -2.77 -18.65
CA LEU A 113 8.98 -2.54 -19.39
C LEU A 113 8.96 -3.17 -20.79
N GLN A 114 8.38 -4.37 -20.94
CA GLN A 114 8.22 -5.02 -22.23
C GLN A 114 7.30 -4.18 -23.14
N LEU A 115 6.16 -3.72 -22.63
CA LEU A 115 5.23 -2.89 -23.38
C LEU A 115 5.87 -1.56 -23.83
N ASP A 116 6.60 -0.90 -22.94
CA ASP A 116 7.30 0.36 -23.24
C ASP A 116 8.37 0.15 -24.34
N THR A 117 9.20 -0.90 -24.18
CA THR A 117 10.24 -1.27 -25.15
C THR A 117 9.62 -1.60 -26.53
N MET A 118 8.55 -2.38 -26.56
CA MET A 118 7.88 -2.77 -27.80
C MET A 118 7.18 -1.57 -28.48
N ARG A 119 6.80 -0.53 -27.74
CA ARG A 119 6.19 0.69 -28.28
C ARG A 119 7.20 1.77 -28.68
N GLY A 120 8.47 1.61 -28.31
CA GLY A 120 9.52 2.61 -28.55
C GLY A 120 9.40 3.83 -27.63
N GLU A 121 8.73 3.67 -26.49
CA GLU A 121 8.66 4.67 -25.41
C GLU A 121 9.90 4.45 -24.51
N GLN A 122 10.62 5.52 -24.14
CA GLN A 122 11.79 5.38 -23.26
C GLN A 122 11.34 5.11 -21.81
N PRO A 123 11.91 4.10 -21.12
CA PRO A 123 11.62 3.85 -19.71
C PRO A 123 12.04 5.06 -18.86
N GLY A 124 11.08 5.84 -18.37
CA GLY A 124 11.32 7.03 -17.54
C GLY A 124 11.37 8.37 -18.29
N GLY A 125 11.13 8.39 -19.61
CA GLY A 125 11.00 9.63 -20.37
C GLY A 125 9.57 10.18 -20.31
N GLY A 126 9.39 11.43 -19.87
CA GLY A 126 8.12 12.15 -20.00
C GLY A 126 7.61 12.18 -21.45
N PRO A 127 6.30 12.47 -21.68
CA PRO A 127 5.70 12.36 -23.00
C PRO A 127 6.45 13.23 -24.03
N ARG A 128 6.89 12.58 -25.11
CA ARG A 128 7.45 13.25 -26.30
C ARG A 128 6.37 14.17 -26.87
N ALA A 129 6.62 15.48 -26.91
CA ALA A 129 5.70 16.43 -27.53
C ALA A 129 5.40 15.99 -28.99
N PRO A 130 4.14 16.07 -29.46
CA PRO A 130 3.81 15.66 -30.83
C PRO A 130 4.58 16.53 -31.83
N ILE A 131 5.27 15.88 -32.77
CA ILE A 131 5.79 16.55 -33.96
C ILE A 131 4.57 16.94 -34.80
N ASP A 132 4.26 18.23 -34.86
CA ASP A 132 3.27 18.78 -35.78
C ASP A 132 3.76 18.63 -37.24
N PRO A 133 3.07 17.86 -38.10
CA PRO A 133 3.47 17.69 -39.50
C PRO A 133 3.24 18.94 -40.37
N ARG A 134 2.69 20.04 -39.82
CA ARG A 134 2.22 21.19 -40.60
C ARG A 134 3.16 22.39 -40.65
N ARG A 135 4.38 22.32 -40.11
CA ARG A 135 5.40 23.36 -40.30
C ARG A 135 6.49 22.90 -41.27
N GLY A 136 6.19 23.04 -42.56
CA GLY A 136 7.22 23.11 -43.59
C GLY A 136 7.89 24.48 -43.59
N GLY A 137 9.23 24.48 -43.59
CA GLY A 137 10.06 25.56 -44.12
C GLY A 137 10.21 26.84 -43.29
N ALA A 138 11.31 26.94 -42.54
CA ALA A 138 12.21 28.10 -42.56
C ALA A 138 13.47 27.79 -41.75
N ALA A 139 14.62 27.74 -42.42
CA ALA A 139 15.92 27.75 -41.79
C ALA A 139 16.17 29.13 -41.14
N GLY A 140 16.72 29.16 -39.94
CA GLY A 140 17.33 30.37 -39.38
C GLY A 140 17.04 30.61 -37.90
N ILE A 141 17.85 29.98 -37.04
CA ILE A 141 18.63 30.58 -35.94
C ILE A 141 19.06 29.41 -35.07
N ARG A 142 20.37 29.12 -35.11
CA ARG A 142 21.03 28.13 -34.27
C ARG A 142 21.72 28.91 -33.14
N PRO A 143 21.25 28.85 -31.89
CA PRO A 143 22.06 29.24 -30.73
C PRO A 143 23.16 28.20 -30.51
N PRO A 144 24.33 28.57 -29.96
CA PRO A 144 25.51 27.73 -29.98
C PRO A 144 25.40 26.60 -28.95
N GLY A 145 25.62 25.37 -29.42
CA GLY A 145 26.25 24.31 -28.62
C GLY A 145 25.45 23.67 -27.49
N ASN A 146 24.26 23.14 -27.76
CA ASN A 146 23.85 21.95 -27.00
C ASN A 146 24.40 20.73 -27.73
N LYS A 147 25.56 20.26 -27.25
CA LYS A 147 25.94 18.86 -27.40
C LYS A 147 24.72 18.02 -27.00
N THR A 148 24.49 16.92 -27.71
CA THR A 148 23.78 15.77 -27.10
C THR A 148 24.27 15.62 -25.66
N PRO A 149 23.42 15.38 -24.65
CA PRO A 149 23.90 15.02 -23.32
C PRO A 149 24.51 13.62 -23.37
N ASP A 150 25.61 13.48 -24.11
CA ASP A 150 26.54 12.37 -23.98
C ASP A 150 27.39 12.65 -22.74
N ALA A 151 27.22 11.77 -21.75
CA ALA A 151 28.27 11.31 -20.86
C ALA A 151 28.86 12.29 -19.82
N ALA A 152 28.05 13.14 -19.18
CA ALA A 152 28.43 13.57 -17.83
C ALA A 152 28.23 12.39 -16.88
N LYS A 153 29.32 11.65 -16.61
CA LYS A 153 29.32 10.57 -15.63
C LYS A 153 29.44 11.13 -14.22
N VAL A 154 28.57 10.69 -13.33
CA VAL A 154 28.60 11.02 -11.91
C VAL A 154 29.22 9.83 -11.18
N ARG A 155 30.22 10.07 -10.32
CA ARG A 155 30.82 8.98 -9.53
C ARG A 155 29.83 8.53 -8.47
N MET A 156 29.78 7.22 -8.21
CA MET A 156 28.82 6.68 -7.26
C MET A 156 29.04 7.17 -5.84
N ALA A 157 30.30 7.38 -5.46
CA ALA A 157 30.67 7.96 -4.18
C ALA A 157 30.17 9.40 -3.96
N ASP A 158 29.81 10.13 -5.02
CA ASP A 158 29.32 11.51 -4.93
C ASP A 158 27.78 11.58 -4.73
N LEU A 159 27.07 10.45 -4.80
CA LEU A 159 25.63 10.41 -4.49
C LEU A 159 25.40 10.20 -3.00
N ALA A 160 24.66 11.13 -2.38
CA ALA A 160 24.23 10.98 -1.00
C ALA A 160 23.15 9.89 -0.89
N GLY A 161 23.29 9.01 0.10
CA GLY A 161 22.20 8.15 0.55
C GLY A 161 21.26 8.88 1.51
N PRO A 162 20.34 8.14 2.16
CA PRO A 162 19.45 8.70 3.16
C PRO A 162 20.20 9.33 4.35
N THR A 163 19.81 10.56 4.70
CA THR A 163 20.48 11.40 5.71
C THR A 163 19.84 11.35 7.10
N ILE A 164 18.80 10.53 7.27
CA ILE A 164 18.04 10.36 8.52
C ILE A 164 18.98 9.89 9.64
N LYS A 165 18.83 10.39 10.87
CA LYS A 165 19.68 10.00 12.00
C LYS A 165 19.38 8.55 12.43
N SER A 166 20.38 7.86 12.96
CA SER A 166 20.19 6.60 13.69
C SER A 166 19.80 6.90 15.13
N HIS A 167 19.15 5.96 15.80
CA HIS A 167 18.83 6.09 17.22
C HIS A 167 20.09 6.15 18.10
N PRO A 168 20.00 6.78 19.28
CA PRO A 168 21.08 6.77 20.27
C PRO A 168 21.14 5.40 20.98
N TRP A 169 21.43 4.34 20.24
CA TRP A 169 21.38 2.94 20.72
C TRP A 169 22.16 2.71 22.01
N ARG A 170 23.31 3.37 22.16
CA ARG A 170 24.15 3.29 23.34
C ARG A 170 23.48 3.84 24.60
N GLU A 171 22.71 4.92 24.47
CA GLU A 171 21.92 5.49 25.56
C GLU A 171 20.74 4.59 25.89
N MET A 172 20.03 4.08 24.85
CA MET A 172 18.90 3.17 25.00
C MET A 172 19.29 1.84 25.64
N LEU A 173 20.49 1.32 25.35
CA LEU A 173 21.03 0.14 26.02
C LEU A 173 21.15 0.34 27.53
N ALA A 174 21.41 1.56 28.00
CA ALA A 174 21.55 1.90 29.42
C ALA A 174 22.49 0.94 30.18
N GLY A 175 23.55 0.47 29.53
CA GLY A 175 24.53 -0.47 30.11
C GLY A 175 24.10 -1.93 30.18
N ARG A 176 22.94 -2.31 29.61
CA ARG A 176 22.51 -3.71 29.50
C ARG A 176 23.40 -4.49 28.53
N SER A 177 23.71 -5.76 28.86
CA SER A 177 24.57 -6.65 28.06
C SER A 177 23.88 -8.00 27.84
N PRO A 178 23.04 -8.14 26.80
CA PRO A 178 22.33 -9.38 26.51
C PRO A 178 23.22 -10.45 25.87
N ASP A 179 22.74 -11.70 25.85
CA ASP A 179 23.41 -12.79 25.12
C ASP A 179 23.28 -12.58 23.61
N ILE A 180 24.43 -12.59 22.93
CA ILE A 180 24.58 -12.37 21.49
C ILE A 180 25.02 -13.66 20.83
N SER A 181 24.34 -14.03 19.74
CA SER A 181 24.73 -15.20 18.95
C SER A 181 26.17 -15.07 18.41
N PRO A 182 26.98 -16.13 18.52
CA PRO A 182 28.27 -16.21 17.84
C PRO A 182 28.16 -16.04 16.32
N LEU A 183 27.09 -16.56 15.70
CA LEU A 183 26.87 -16.40 14.25
C LEU A 183 26.60 -14.94 13.87
N ALA A 184 25.94 -14.15 14.72
CA ALA A 184 25.75 -12.71 14.47
C ALA A 184 27.09 -11.95 14.41
N ARG A 185 28.13 -12.41 15.12
CA ARG A 185 29.48 -11.82 15.04
C ARG A 185 30.22 -12.20 13.75
N CYS A 186 29.74 -13.19 13.02
CA CYS A 186 30.29 -13.58 11.72
C CYS A 186 29.67 -12.80 10.55
N VAL A 187 28.70 -11.92 10.82
CA VAL A 187 27.90 -11.24 9.78
C VAL A 187 28.25 -9.75 9.72
N PRO A 188 28.48 -9.19 8.51
CA PRO A 188 28.62 -7.74 8.33
C PRO A 188 27.39 -6.98 8.85
N ALA A 189 27.58 -5.81 9.46
CA ALA A 189 26.47 -5.05 10.04
C ALA A 189 25.42 -4.57 9.01
N ASP A 190 25.78 -4.48 7.73
CA ASP A 190 24.92 -4.07 6.61
C ASP A 190 24.37 -5.26 5.80
N PHE A 191 24.33 -6.47 6.38
CA PHE A 191 23.68 -7.66 5.81
C PHE A 191 22.43 -8.02 6.63
N TYR A 192 21.43 -8.63 6.00
CA TYR A 192 20.30 -9.22 6.73
C TYR A 192 20.76 -10.45 7.53
N PHE A 193 20.07 -10.78 8.61
CA PHE A 193 20.42 -11.92 9.45
C PHE A 193 19.21 -12.77 9.78
N ILE A 194 19.26 -14.05 9.42
CA ILE A 194 18.24 -15.05 9.76
C ILE A 194 18.95 -16.17 10.51
N GLU A 195 18.58 -16.44 11.76
CA GLU A 195 19.21 -17.46 12.60
C GLU A 195 18.19 -18.47 13.12
N PHE A 196 18.60 -19.74 13.12
CA PHE A 196 17.86 -20.83 13.75
C PHE A 196 18.79 -21.70 14.59
N ARG A 197 18.26 -22.14 15.74
CA ARG A 197 18.95 -23.10 16.65
C ARG A 197 18.83 -24.55 16.19
N SER A 198 18.02 -24.81 15.17
CA SER A 198 17.88 -26.11 14.53
C SER A 198 17.71 -25.89 13.03
N LEU A 199 18.55 -26.54 12.24
CA LEU A 199 18.43 -26.50 10.79
C LEU A 199 17.12 -27.15 10.33
N ASN A 200 16.65 -28.20 11.01
CA ASN A 200 15.38 -28.83 10.68
C ASN A 200 14.18 -27.89 10.92
N LYS A 201 14.20 -27.07 11.98
CA LYS A 201 13.18 -26.02 12.19
C LYS A 201 13.18 -24.97 11.07
N LEU A 202 14.36 -24.55 10.62
CA LEU A 202 14.48 -23.64 9.46
C LEU A 202 13.87 -24.28 8.20
N LEU A 203 14.19 -25.55 7.93
CA LEU A 203 13.68 -26.29 6.77
C LEU A 203 12.15 -26.52 6.87
N ASP A 204 11.62 -26.88 8.03
CA ASP A 204 10.18 -27.06 8.27
C ASP A 204 9.39 -25.77 8.04
N LEU A 205 9.92 -24.65 8.51
CA LEU A 205 9.34 -23.33 8.27
C LEU A 205 9.46 -22.92 6.81
N GLY A 206 10.55 -23.27 6.13
CA GLY A 206 10.69 -23.07 4.69
C GLY A 206 9.63 -23.83 3.89
N ASP A 207 9.48 -25.13 4.15
CA ASP A 207 8.50 -26.00 3.48
C ASP A 207 7.06 -25.52 3.76
N THR A 208 6.77 -25.17 5.01
CA THR A 208 5.47 -24.60 5.39
C THR A 208 5.25 -23.26 4.70
N GLY A 209 6.21 -22.34 4.77
CA GLY A 209 6.15 -21.01 4.17
C GLY A 209 5.91 -21.05 2.66
N ASP A 210 6.52 -21.99 1.93
CA ASP A 210 6.29 -22.16 0.50
C ASP A 210 4.85 -22.62 0.20
N LEU A 211 4.30 -23.57 0.98
CA LEU A 211 2.88 -23.96 0.88
C LEU A 211 1.94 -22.77 1.11
N TRP A 212 2.23 -21.95 2.13
CA TRP A 212 1.48 -20.72 2.43
C TRP A 212 1.57 -19.68 1.32
N ALA A 213 2.78 -19.44 0.81
CA ALA A 213 3.03 -18.48 -0.25
C ALA A 213 2.27 -18.86 -1.53
N ARG A 214 2.34 -20.13 -1.96
CA ARG A 214 1.58 -20.64 -3.11
C ARG A 214 0.09 -20.40 -2.94
N HIS A 215 -0.45 -20.66 -1.74
CA HIS A 215 -1.86 -20.44 -1.46
C HIS A 215 -2.24 -18.95 -1.46
N LEU A 216 -1.48 -18.11 -0.74
CA LEU A 216 -1.73 -16.68 -0.64
C LEU A 216 -1.66 -16.01 -2.03
N PHE A 217 -0.69 -16.38 -2.87
CA PHE A 217 -0.60 -15.88 -4.24
C PHE A 217 -1.77 -16.36 -5.11
N SER A 218 -2.20 -17.61 -4.98
CA SER A 218 -3.40 -18.11 -5.67
C SER A 218 -4.66 -17.35 -5.27
N GLN A 219 -4.81 -16.93 -4.01
CA GLN A 219 -6.00 -16.22 -3.54
C GLN A 219 -5.93 -14.71 -3.77
N ALA A 220 -4.77 -14.08 -3.56
CA ALA A 220 -4.62 -12.63 -3.65
C ALA A 220 -4.33 -12.14 -5.07
N ARG A 221 -3.57 -12.91 -5.85
CA ARG A 221 -3.14 -12.53 -7.21
C ARG A 221 -3.76 -13.38 -8.31
N GLN A 222 -4.50 -14.43 -7.95
CA GLN A 222 -5.04 -15.40 -8.91
C GLN A 222 -3.93 -16.03 -9.76
N GLU A 223 -2.81 -16.41 -9.14
CA GLU A 223 -1.69 -17.07 -9.81
C GLU A 223 -1.47 -18.49 -9.26
N ALA A 224 -1.39 -19.50 -10.14
CA ALA A 224 -1.18 -20.91 -9.77
C ALA A 224 0.13 -21.46 -10.35
N ARG A 225 1.20 -20.69 -10.22
CA ARG A 225 2.56 -21.07 -10.64
C ARG A 225 3.57 -20.65 -9.59
N SER A 226 4.59 -21.46 -9.38
CA SER A 226 5.71 -21.14 -8.49
C SER A 226 6.97 -20.90 -9.31
N GLN A 227 7.73 -19.87 -8.94
CA GLN A 227 9.06 -19.67 -9.52
C GLN A 227 10.06 -20.63 -8.90
N LEU A 228 11.09 -20.97 -9.67
CA LEU A 228 12.10 -21.95 -9.28
C LEU A 228 13.28 -21.33 -8.52
N SER A 229 13.18 -20.08 -8.04
CA SER A 229 14.30 -19.33 -7.44
C SER A 229 14.99 -20.06 -6.29
N VAL A 230 14.24 -20.72 -5.39
CA VAL A 230 14.81 -21.51 -4.29
C VAL A 230 15.55 -22.75 -4.82
N GLU A 231 15.00 -23.43 -5.82
CA GLU A 231 15.63 -24.59 -6.45
C GLU A 231 16.90 -24.20 -7.21
N HIS A 232 16.89 -23.06 -7.90
CA HIS A 232 18.09 -22.48 -8.52
C HIS A 232 19.14 -22.15 -7.48
N LEU A 233 18.75 -21.57 -6.34
CA LEU A 233 19.68 -21.23 -5.28
C LEU A 233 20.30 -22.48 -4.63
N LYS A 234 19.52 -23.54 -4.39
CA LYS A 234 20.02 -24.83 -3.90
C LYS A 234 21.05 -25.45 -4.86
N ARG A 235 20.76 -25.40 -6.18
CA ARG A 235 21.72 -25.85 -7.21
C ARG A 235 22.97 -24.98 -7.24
N GLN A 236 22.83 -23.66 -7.17
CA GLN A 236 23.95 -22.72 -7.14
C GLN A 236 24.89 -22.99 -5.96
N LEU A 237 24.32 -23.17 -4.77
CA LEU A 237 25.04 -23.46 -3.53
C LEU A 237 25.49 -24.92 -3.40
N ALA A 238 25.12 -25.80 -4.34
CA ALA A 238 25.35 -27.25 -4.25
C ALA A 238 24.93 -27.81 -2.88
N VAL A 239 23.66 -27.62 -2.51
CA VAL A 239 23.07 -28.15 -1.26
C VAL A 239 21.79 -28.93 -1.54
N ASP A 240 21.53 -29.94 -0.72
CA ASP A 240 20.34 -30.77 -0.78
C ASP A 240 19.58 -30.70 0.56
N THR A 241 18.30 -30.36 0.51
CA THR A 241 17.43 -30.21 1.68
C THR A 241 16.36 -31.29 1.77
N THR A 242 16.53 -32.41 1.05
CA THR A 242 15.57 -33.52 1.04
C THR A 242 15.40 -34.13 2.43
N GLY A 243 14.20 -34.69 2.68
CA GLY A 243 13.85 -35.27 3.98
C GLY A 243 14.79 -36.38 4.45
N LEU A 244 15.48 -37.07 3.54
CA LEU A 244 16.44 -38.13 3.86
C LEU A 244 17.68 -37.62 4.60
N LEU A 245 18.06 -36.34 4.42
CA LEU A 245 19.24 -35.73 5.04
C LEU A 245 18.94 -35.05 6.38
N ARG A 246 17.66 -34.89 6.74
CA ARG A 246 17.25 -34.24 7.99
C ARG A 246 17.86 -34.88 9.26
N PRO A 247 17.96 -36.23 9.40
CA PRO A 247 18.64 -36.84 10.54
C PRO A 247 20.15 -36.53 10.60
N PHE A 248 20.79 -36.42 9.44
CA PHE A 248 22.20 -36.02 9.35
C PHE A 248 22.38 -34.57 9.81
N TYR A 249 21.51 -33.66 9.37
CA TYR A 249 21.57 -32.26 9.75
C TYR A 249 21.40 -32.03 11.25
N ASP A 250 20.47 -32.72 11.90
CA ASP A 250 20.31 -32.67 13.36
C ASP A 250 21.53 -33.19 14.12
N LEU A 251 22.23 -34.19 13.57
CA LEU A 251 23.44 -34.75 14.19
C LEU A 251 24.66 -33.82 14.06
N ALA A 252 24.83 -33.21 12.88
CA ALA A 252 26.06 -32.49 12.54
C ALA A 252 26.00 -30.98 12.79
N VAL A 253 24.82 -30.35 12.74
CA VAL A 253 24.66 -28.88 12.80
C VAL A 253 24.07 -28.47 14.14
N ARG A 254 24.72 -27.52 14.81
CA ARG A 254 24.29 -26.93 16.08
C ARG A 254 23.35 -25.75 15.89
N GLU A 255 23.74 -24.82 15.02
CA GLU A 255 22.99 -23.61 14.71
C GLU A 255 23.31 -23.22 13.27
N ALA A 256 22.33 -22.63 12.59
CA ALA A 256 22.47 -22.21 11.20
C ALA A 256 21.98 -20.77 11.04
N ALA A 257 22.66 -20.01 10.18
CA ALA A 257 22.22 -18.69 9.80
C ALA A 257 22.27 -18.49 8.28
N VAL A 258 21.38 -17.65 7.77
CA VAL A 258 21.31 -17.19 6.39
C VAL A 258 21.49 -15.68 6.37
N THR A 259 22.37 -15.18 5.51
CA THR A 259 22.69 -13.76 5.40
C THR A 259 23.00 -13.37 3.96
N GLY A 260 22.92 -12.09 3.64
CA GLY A 260 23.23 -11.55 2.31
C GLY A 260 23.06 -10.04 2.26
N SER A 261 23.47 -9.46 1.14
CA SER A 261 23.56 -8.01 0.98
C SER A 261 22.30 -7.33 0.43
N ASP A 262 21.31 -8.11 -0.04
CA ASP A 262 20.01 -7.64 -0.53
C ASP A 262 18.92 -8.74 -0.41
N LEU A 263 17.66 -8.41 -0.71
CA LEU A 263 16.50 -9.33 -0.62
C LEU A 263 15.96 -9.78 -1.99
N PHE A 264 16.70 -9.59 -3.09
CA PHE A 264 16.23 -9.88 -4.45
C PHE A 264 16.38 -11.35 -4.83
N TRP A 265 15.94 -12.25 -3.96
CA TRP A 265 16.12 -13.71 -4.11
C TRP A 265 15.47 -14.25 -5.38
N ARG A 266 14.42 -13.57 -5.84
CA ARG A 266 13.64 -13.95 -7.01
C ARG A 266 14.41 -13.75 -8.32
N GLU A 267 15.14 -12.65 -8.43
CA GLU A 267 15.92 -12.27 -9.60
C GLU A 267 17.35 -12.83 -9.58
N GLY A 268 17.92 -13.05 -8.40
CA GLY A 268 19.29 -13.57 -8.21
C GLY A 268 20.08 -12.73 -7.21
N SER A 269 19.96 -13.06 -5.94
CA SER A 269 20.64 -12.36 -4.83
C SER A 269 21.89 -13.11 -4.36
N ASP A 270 22.75 -12.44 -3.60
CA ASP A 270 23.78 -13.12 -2.83
C ASP A 270 23.18 -13.71 -1.54
N VAL A 271 23.44 -15.00 -1.33
CA VAL A 271 23.03 -15.74 -0.15
C VAL A 271 24.24 -16.49 0.39
N THR A 272 24.47 -16.31 1.68
CA THR A 272 25.52 -16.96 2.44
C THR A 272 24.90 -17.74 3.60
N LEU A 273 25.21 -19.03 3.66
CA LEU A 273 24.85 -19.95 4.72
C LEU A 273 26.02 -20.05 5.70
N LEU A 274 25.73 -19.90 6.99
CA LEU A 274 26.67 -20.13 8.07
C LEU A 274 26.19 -21.31 8.90
N PHE A 275 27.07 -22.26 9.17
CA PHE A 275 26.77 -23.43 9.99
C PHE A 275 27.78 -23.53 11.11
N ARG A 276 27.28 -23.58 12.34
CA ARG A 276 28.09 -24.02 13.47
C ARG A 276 27.88 -25.50 13.70
N LEU A 277 28.95 -26.23 13.96
CA LEU A 277 28.98 -27.68 13.81
C LEU A 277 29.17 -28.39 15.15
N HIS A 278 28.43 -29.49 15.35
CA HIS A 278 28.70 -30.48 16.41
C HIS A 278 29.76 -31.49 15.97
N GLN A 279 29.69 -31.92 14.70
CA GLN A 279 30.59 -32.93 14.13
C GLN A 279 31.22 -32.38 12.83
N PRO A 280 32.28 -31.55 12.93
CA PRO A 280 32.85 -30.86 11.78
C PRO A 280 33.31 -31.80 10.65
N GLU A 281 33.95 -32.92 10.99
CA GLU A 281 34.47 -33.87 9.99
C GLU A 281 33.36 -34.57 9.20
N VAL A 282 32.29 -34.97 9.89
CA VAL A 282 31.12 -35.62 9.26
C VAL A 282 30.38 -34.62 8.35
N PHE A 283 30.20 -33.38 8.83
CA PHE A 283 29.61 -32.33 8.01
C PHE A 283 30.45 -32.02 6.78
N LYS A 284 31.77 -31.92 6.96
CA LYS A 284 32.71 -31.62 5.89
C LYS A 284 32.71 -32.68 4.81
N ALA A 285 32.75 -33.96 5.19
CA ALA A 285 32.66 -35.06 4.23
C ALA A 285 31.39 -34.96 3.36
N GLN A 286 30.23 -34.66 3.95
CA GLN A 286 28.98 -34.51 3.20
C GLN A 286 28.98 -33.26 2.31
N MET A 287 29.48 -32.12 2.81
CA MET A 287 29.58 -30.88 2.04
C MET A 287 30.51 -31.01 0.83
N ASP A 288 31.61 -31.76 0.98
CA ASP A 288 32.56 -32.06 -0.10
C ASP A 288 31.94 -33.02 -1.13
N LEU A 289 31.12 -34.00 -0.69
CA LEU A 289 30.38 -34.88 -1.59
C LEU A 289 29.42 -34.09 -2.48
N PHE A 290 28.73 -33.08 -1.95
CA PHE A 290 27.86 -32.23 -2.77
C PHE A 290 28.63 -31.44 -3.84
N LEU A 291 29.82 -30.93 -3.51
CA LEU A 291 30.69 -30.26 -4.49
C LEU A 291 31.16 -31.23 -5.58
N ILE A 292 31.62 -32.42 -5.19
CA ILE A 292 32.04 -33.47 -6.13
C ILE A 292 30.89 -33.90 -7.03
N GLN A 293 29.67 -34.01 -6.48
CA GLN A 293 28.49 -34.36 -7.25
C GLN A 293 28.18 -33.26 -8.27
N ALA A 294 28.16 -31.99 -7.86
CA ALA A 294 27.93 -30.86 -8.76
C ALA A 294 28.96 -30.82 -9.90
N GLU A 295 30.24 -31.04 -9.62
CA GLU A 295 31.32 -31.13 -10.62
C GLU A 295 31.10 -32.26 -11.64
N LYS A 296 30.54 -33.39 -11.21
CA LYS A 296 30.30 -34.54 -12.07
C LYS A 296 29.01 -34.42 -12.89
N THR A 297 27.97 -33.82 -12.33
CA THR A 297 26.64 -33.79 -12.94
C THR A 297 26.38 -32.55 -13.78
N ILE A 298 27.05 -31.43 -13.50
CA ILE A 298 26.81 -30.15 -14.19
C ILE A 298 27.88 -29.94 -15.27
N SER A 299 27.43 -29.76 -16.51
CA SER A 299 28.31 -29.61 -17.65
C SER A 299 29.17 -28.34 -17.56
N GLY A 300 30.48 -28.48 -17.77
CA GLY A 300 31.43 -27.35 -17.70
C GLY A 300 31.72 -26.84 -16.29
N ALA A 301 31.25 -27.52 -15.24
CA ALA A 301 31.62 -27.20 -13.87
C ALA A 301 33.12 -27.42 -13.65
N HIS A 302 33.79 -26.46 -13.00
CA HIS A 302 35.19 -26.58 -12.62
C HIS A 302 35.40 -26.15 -11.18
N ARG A 303 36.34 -26.82 -10.51
CA ARG A 303 36.80 -26.50 -9.17
C ARG A 303 38.05 -25.63 -9.22
N SER A 304 38.12 -24.63 -8.36
CA SER A 304 39.32 -23.88 -8.02
C SER A 304 39.43 -23.67 -6.52
N ASP A 305 40.62 -23.38 -6.02
CA ASP A 305 40.85 -23.02 -4.62
C ASP A 305 41.52 -21.65 -4.57
N GLU A 306 41.12 -20.83 -3.59
CA GLU A 306 41.79 -19.58 -3.24
C GLU A 306 42.00 -19.48 -1.72
N GLU A 307 42.92 -18.62 -1.30
CA GLU A 307 43.13 -18.30 0.10
C GLU A 307 42.79 -16.83 0.35
N TYR A 308 42.04 -16.55 1.41
CA TYR A 308 41.65 -15.19 1.79
C TYR A 308 41.66 -15.05 3.32
N LEU A 309 42.45 -14.11 3.85
CA LEU A 309 42.61 -13.87 5.29
C LEU A 309 42.82 -15.17 6.11
N GLY A 310 43.67 -16.07 5.59
CA GLY A 310 44.01 -17.36 6.20
C GLY A 310 42.90 -18.41 6.16
N ALA A 311 41.81 -18.18 5.43
CA ALA A 311 40.78 -19.18 5.15
C ALA A 311 40.93 -19.70 3.71
N ARG A 312 41.01 -21.02 3.54
CA ARG A 312 40.94 -21.66 2.23
C ARG A 312 39.48 -21.69 1.76
N ILE A 313 39.24 -21.13 0.59
CA ILE A 313 37.94 -21.08 -0.08
C ILE A 313 38.01 -22.01 -1.30
N THR A 314 37.19 -23.05 -1.30
CA THR A 314 36.97 -23.90 -2.47
C THR A 314 35.80 -23.35 -3.27
N HIS A 315 36.02 -23.11 -4.57
CA HIS A 315 35.02 -22.57 -5.49
C HIS A 315 34.70 -23.58 -6.57
N VAL A 316 33.41 -23.88 -6.76
CA VAL A 316 32.91 -24.68 -7.88
C VAL A 316 31.95 -23.83 -8.70
N THR A 317 32.20 -23.72 -10.01
CA THR A 317 31.34 -22.92 -10.90
C THR A 317 31.19 -23.50 -12.28
N SER A 318 30.02 -23.29 -12.91
CA SER A 318 29.79 -23.48 -14.34
C SER A 318 29.77 -22.13 -15.08
N PRO A 319 29.95 -22.09 -16.42
CA PRO A 319 29.92 -20.85 -17.20
C PRO A 319 28.59 -20.08 -17.13
N ASP A 320 27.48 -20.79 -16.92
CA ASP A 320 26.13 -20.24 -16.81
C ASP A 320 25.65 -20.05 -15.36
N ARG A 321 26.55 -20.24 -14.40
CA ARG A 321 26.29 -20.18 -12.94
C ARG A 321 25.17 -21.12 -12.48
N GLU A 322 24.91 -22.25 -13.14
CA GLU A 322 24.03 -23.30 -12.61
C GLU A 322 24.52 -23.81 -11.26
N VAL A 323 25.82 -24.09 -11.16
CA VAL A 323 26.53 -24.14 -9.88
C VAL A 323 27.44 -22.93 -9.80
N HIS A 324 27.44 -22.26 -8.65
CA HIS A 324 28.34 -21.15 -8.34
C HIS A 324 28.44 -21.04 -6.83
N VAL A 325 29.34 -21.83 -6.23
CA VAL A 325 29.45 -21.98 -4.77
C VAL A 325 30.88 -21.73 -4.31
N PHE A 326 31.02 -20.88 -3.32
CA PHE A 326 32.23 -20.65 -2.53
C PHE A 326 32.04 -21.30 -1.16
N SER A 327 32.96 -22.18 -0.77
CA SER A 327 32.86 -22.99 0.45
C SER A 327 34.14 -22.84 1.27
N ALA A 328 34.01 -22.47 2.55
CA ALA A 328 35.16 -22.21 3.42
C ALA A 328 34.93 -22.72 4.85
N TYR A 329 36.03 -23.03 5.54
CA TYR A 329 36.07 -23.37 6.96
C TYR A 329 36.95 -22.36 7.71
N PRO A 330 36.43 -21.17 8.07
CA PRO A 330 37.23 -20.11 8.70
C PRO A 330 37.69 -20.45 10.13
N ALA A 331 37.00 -21.39 10.79
CA ALA A 331 37.33 -21.96 12.10
C ALA A 331 36.93 -23.45 12.15
N ALA A 332 37.40 -24.18 13.17
CA ALA A 332 37.19 -25.63 13.27
C ALA A 332 35.72 -26.06 13.39
N ASP A 333 34.88 -25.27 14.06
CA ASP A 333 33.45 -25.55 14.25
C ASP A 333 32.54 -24.69 13.37
N LEU A 334 33.07 -23.99 12.36
CA LEU A 334 32.33 -23.04 11.52
C LEU A 334 32.56 -23.32 10.03
N HIS A 335 31.46 -23.58 9.31
CA HIS A 335 31.43 -23.62 7.86
C HIS A 335 30.68 -22.40 7.32
N VAL A 336 31.24 -21.75 6.30
CA VAL A 336 30.58 -20.70 5.51
C VAL A 336 30.44 -21.13 4.06
N ARG A 337 29.26 -20.95 3.47
CA ARG A 337 28.99 -21.28 2.07
C ARG A 337 28.22 -20.16 1.41
N SER A 338 28.68 -19.64 0.27
CA SER A 338 28.05 -18.52 -0.42
C SER A 338 27.94 -18.75 -1.92
N ASN A 339 26.97 -18.12 -2.57
CA ASN A 339 26.91 -18.04 -4.03
C ASN A 339 27.56 -16.76 -4.58
N SER A 340 28.25 -15.96 -3.76
CA SER A 340 28.92 -14.74 -4.17
C SER A 340 30.33 -14.65 -3.61
N ARG A 341 31.29 -14.29 -4.46
CA ARG A 341 32.70 -14.11 -4.04
C ARG A 341 32.84 -12.92 -3.12
N VAL A 342 32.11 -11.84 -3.41
CA VAL A 342 32.13 -10.62 -2.61
C VAL A 342 31.50 -10.90 -1.25
N ALA A 343 30.35 -11.59 -1.21
CA ALA A 343 29.66 -11.88 0.04
C ALA A 343 30.47 -12.79 0.97
N ILE A 344 31.07 -13.88 0.47
CA ILE A 344 31.90 -14.76 1.32
C ILE A 344 33.12 -14.04 1.89
N ARG A 345 33.76 -13.16 1.11
CA ARG A 345 34.91 -12.37 1.58
C ARG A 345 34.49 -11.43 2.70
N ARG A 346 33.38 -10.68 2.53
CA ARG A 346 32.84 -9.81 3.58
C ARG A 346 32.47 -10.56 4.85
N VAL A 347 31.94 -11.78 4.72
CA VAL A 347 31.68 -12.65 5.88
C VAL A 347 32.98 -13.12 6.55
N ILE A 348 34.02 -13.48 5.79
CA ILE A 348 35.34 -13.82 6.34
C ILE A 348 35.97 -12.60 7.05
N GLU A 349 35.87 -11.42 6.48
CA GLU A 349 36.32 -10.16 7.08
C GLU A 349 35.60 -9.89 8.42
N ALA A 350 34.28 -10.09 8.46
CA ALA A 350 33.52 -10.01 9.71
C ALA A 350 33.98 -11.08 10.72
N ILE A 351 34.25 -12.32 10.31
CA ILE A 351 34.78 -13.37 11.19
C ILE A 351 36.16 -12.97 11.75
N ARG A 352 37.03 -12.36 10.95
CA ARG A 352 38.37 -11.90 11.37
C ARG A 352 38.33 -10.58 12.14
N GLY A 353 37.26 -9.80 12.01
CA GLY A 353 37.09 -8.47 12.62
C GLY A 353 37.85 -7.35 11.89
N GLN A 354 38.46 -7.66 10.74
CA GLN A 354 39.23 -6.71 9.94
C GLN A 354 39.15 -7.07 8.45
N ASP A 355 39.31 -6.05 7.60
CA ASP A 355 39.35 -6.22 6.15
C ASP A 355 40.75 -6.64 5.65
N GLU A 356 40.91 -6.75 4.33
CA GLU A 356 42.21 -7.06 3.70
C GLU A 356 43.30 -6.02 3.95
N ARG A 357 42.92 -4.78 4.32
CA ARG A 357 43.84 -3.67 4.61
C ARG A 357 44.17 -3.56 6.10
N GLY A 358 43.54 -4.39 6.94
CA GLY A 358 43.65 -4.33 8.40
C GLY A 358 42.77 -3.27 9.05
N GLU A 359 41.83 -2.68 8.31
CA GLU A 359 40.82 -1.79 8.87
C GLU A 359 39.75 -2.58 9.61
N LYS A 360 39.26 -2.04 10.74
CA LYS A 360 38.28 -2.71 11.57
C LYS A 360 36.94 -2.83 10.85
N VAL A 361 36.36 -4.03 10.82
CA VAL A 361 35.05 -4.29 10.22
C VAL A 361 33.96 -4.26 11.29
N THR A 362 32.87 -3.56 11.02
CA THR A 362 31.70 -3.53 11.89
C THR A 362 30.90 -4.82 11.74
N ARG A 363 30.85 -5.61 12.82
CA ARG A 363 30.13 -6.88 12.89
C ARG A 363 28.74 -6.65 13.46
N LEU A 364 27.72 -7.32 12.92
CA LEU A 364 26.34 -7.20 13.38
C LEU A 364 26.22 -7.51 14.88
N GLY A 365 26.84 -8.61 15.34
CA GLY A 365 26.83 -9.00 16.75
C GLY A 365 27.55 -8.03 17.71
N ASP A 366 28.30 -7.05 17.19
CA ASP A 366 28.99 -6.05 18.01
C ASP A 366 28.27 -4.69 18.01
N THR A 367 27.15 -4.54 17.29
CA THR A 367 26.43 -3.27 17.25
C THR A 367 25.58 -3.06 18.51
N ASP A 368 25.57 -1.84 19.03
CA ASP A 368 24.71 -1.44 20.14
C ASP A 368 23.23 -1.64 19.81
N GLU A 369 22.87 -1.44 18.54
CA GLU A 369 21.54 -1.68 17.98
C GLU A 369 21.10 -3.14 18.13
N PHE A 370 21.92 -4.10 17.66
CA PHE A 370 21.57 -5.51 17.74
C PHE A 370 21.52 -5.96 19.20
N ALA A 371 22.46 -5.49 20.02
CA ALA A 371 22.41 -5.71 21.46
C ALA A 371 21.09 -5.19 22.06
N TYR A 372 20.66 -3.98 21.71
CA TYR A 372 19.39 -3.44 22.21
C TYR A 372 18.21 -4.35 21.86
N ILE A 373 18.12 -4.79 20.61
CA ILE A 373 17.07 -5.71 20.14
C ILE A 373 17.10 -7.04 20.92
N ARG A 374 18.29 -7.56 21.26
CA ARG A 374 18.43 -8.77 22.09
C ARG A 374 18.02 -8.56 23.56
N THR A 375 17.89 -7.31 24.04
CA THR A 375 17.23 -7.05 25.32
C THR A 375 15.71 -7.20 25.24
N LEU A 376 15.11 -6.89 24.09
CA LEU A 376 13.67 -7.00 23.85
C LEU A 376 13.26 -8.43 23.45
N LEU A 377 14.12 -9.11 22.69
CA LEU A 377 13.95 -10.50 22.25
C LEU A 377 15.12 -11.34 22.78
N PRO A 378 15.07 -11.81 24.04
CA PRO A 378 16.18 -12.54 24.66
C PRO A 378 16.50 -13.86 23.94
N ARG A 379 17.79 -14.20 23.91
CA ARG A 379 18.28 -15.45 23.31
C ARG A 379 17.90 -16.66 24.12
N GLY A 380 17.16 -17.56 23.47
CA GLY A 380 16.71 -18.81 24.07
C GLY A 380 15.49 -18.70 24.95
N ALA A 381 14.72 -17.64 24.78
CA ALA A 381 13.33 -17.62 25.20
C ALA A 381 12.58 -18.82 24.57
N GLU A 382 11.60 -19.38 25.28
CA GLU A 382 10.84 -20.55 24.81
C GLU A 382 10.06 -20.25 23.50
N GLU A 383 9.80 -18.97 23.25
CA GLU A 383 9.14 -18.45 22.05
C GLU A 383 10.08 -18.28 20.84
N GLU A 384 11.37 -18.60 20.96
CA GLU A 384 12.38 -18.41 19.90
C GLU A 384 12.86 -19.74 19.31
N ASP A 385 12.29 -20.17 18.18
CA ASP A 385 12.90 -21.18 17.31
C ASP A 385 13.86 -20.53 16.28
N GLY A 386 13.54 -19.30 15.84
CA GLY A 386 14.39 -18.51 14.97
C GLY A 386 14.15 -16.99 15.06
N LEU A 387 15.13 -16.24 14.57
CA LEU A 387 15.16 -14.78 14.54
C LEU A 387 15.47 -14.30 13.12
N VAL A 388 14.66 -13.38 12.60
CA VAL A 388 14.95 -12.60 11.39
C VAL A 388 15.23 -11.17 11.82
N TYR A 389 16.31 -10.59 11.32
CA TYR A 389 16.74 -9.25 11.70
C TYR A 389 17.26 -8.47 10.50
N LEU A 390 16.69 -7.27 10.32
CA LEU A 390 17.10 -6.28 9.34
C LEU A 390 17.61 -5.05 10.10
N SER A 391 18.93 -4.84 10.08
CA SER A 391 19.59 -3.75 10.79
C SER A 391 19.40 -2.39 10.11
N ASP A 392 19.58 -1.29 10.85
CA ASP A 392 19.60 0.07 10.28
C ASP A 392 20.61 0.21 9.11
N PRO A 393 21.89 -0.23 9.23
CA PRO A 393 22.82 -0.20 8.10
C PRO A 393 22.34 -0.99 6.87
N PHE A 394 21.68 -2.14 7.07
CA PHE A 394 21.12 -2.93 5.98
C PHE A 394 19.96 -2.20 5.30
N ILE A 395 19.03 -1.62 6.06
CA ILE A 395 17.90 -0.87 5.50
C ILE A 395 18.40 0.35 4.73
N ARG A 396 19.38 1.09 5.25
CA ARG A 396 20.02 2.20 4.52
C ARG A 396 20.67 1.77 3.22
N ARG A 397 21.29 0.58 3.21
CA ARG A 397 21.84 -0.02 1.99
C ARG A 397 20.73 -0.34 0.99
N LEU A 398 19.58 -0.86 1.43
CA LEU A 398 18.45 -1.18 0.55
C LEU A 398 17.93 0.03 -0.23
N VAL A 399 17.93 1.22 0.38
CA VAL A 399 17.50 2.48 -0.25
C VAL A 399 18.68 3.35 -0.74
N GLY A 400 19.91 2.84 -0.62
CA GLY A 400 21.14 3.52 -1.00
C GLY A 400 21.35 3.57 -2.52
N PRO A 401 22.19 4.51 -3.01
CA PRO A 401 22.39 4.73 -4.45
C PRO A 401 22.95 3.50 -5.14
N GLN A 402 23.94 2.84 -4.52
CA GLN A 402 24.63 1.68 -5.10
C GLN A 402 23.65 0.54 -5.39
N LEU A 403 22.83 0.15 -4.43
CA LEU A 403 21.90 -0.96 -4.63
C LEU A 403 20.79 -0.57 -5.60
N LYS A 404 20.16 0.60 -5.42
CA LYS A 404 19.02 1.03 -6.24
C LYS A 404 19.36 1.21 -7.71
N LEU A 405 20.54 1.73 -8.02
CA LEU A 405 20.97 1.92 -9.42
C LEU A 405 21.42 0.61 -10.05
N THR A 406 22.08 -0.27 -9.29
CA THR A 406 22.41 -1.63 -9.76
C THR A 406 21.13 -2.42 -10.04
N GLU A 407 20.15 -2.38 -9.13
CA GLU A 407 18.85 -3.01 -9.28
C GLU A 407 18.14 -2.53 -10.55
N ARG A 408 18.09 -1.20 -10.78
CA ARG A 408 17.51 -0.61 -11.98
C ARG A 408 18.13 -1.18 -13.27
N ARG A 409 19.46 -1.15 -13.39
CA ARG A 409 20.15 -1.68 -14.58
C ARG A 409 19.91 -3.18 -14.75
N ARG A 410 19.91 -3.91 -13.64
CA ARG A 410 19.65 -5.34 -13.62
C ARG A 410 18.25 -5.68 -14.11
N MET A 411 17.23 -4.92 -13.71
CA MET A 411 15.85 -5.11 -14.14
C MET A 411 15.62 -4.79 -15.63
N LEU A 412 16.31 -3.79 -16.18
CA LEU A 412 16.29 -3.50 -17.61
C LEU A 412 16.91 -4.65 -18.42
N CYS A 413 18.06 -5.16 -17.98
CA CYS A 413 18.69 -6.32 -18.60
C CYS A 413 17.80 -7.58 -18.46
N TYR A 414 17.21 -7.82 -17.29
CA TYR A 414 16.28 -8.92 -17.04
C TYR A 414 15.12 -8.91 -18.06
N ASN A 415 14.53 -7.74 -18.29
CA ASN A 415 13.49 -7.56 -19.30
C ASN A 415 13.98 -7.96 -20.70
N HIS A 416 15.15 -7.48 -21.13
CA HIS A 416 15.73 -7.86 -22.44
C HIS A 416 15.97 -9.37 -22.56
N LEU A 417 16.50 -10.02 -21.51
CA LEU A 417 16.74 -11.46 -21.50
C LEU A 417 15.44 -12.27 -21.65
N ARG A 418 14.36 -11.85 -20.95
CA ARG A 418 13.03 -12.46 -21.10
C ARG A 418 12.44 -12.22 -22.49
N MET A 419 12.60 -11.02 -23.05
CA MET A 419 12.16 -10.72 -24.43
C MET A 419 12.93 -11.53 -25.48
N ILE A 420 14.23 -11.80 -25.29
CA ILE A 420 14.99 -12.70 -26.16
C ILE A 420 14.41 -14.12 -26.10
N GLY A 421 14.04 -14.61 -24.91
CA GLY A 421 13.36 -15.89 -24.75
C GLY A 421 12.00 -15.93 -25.47
N HIS A 422 11.20 -14.87 -25.38
CA HIS A 422 9.95 -14.73 -26.14
C HIS A 422 10.20 -14.72 -27.65
N ALA A 423 11.20 -13.99 -28.12
CA ALA A 423 11.58 -13.96 -29.54
C ALA A 423 12.00 -15.35 -30.05
N ALA A 424 12.78 -16.09 -29.25
CA ALA A 424 13.21 -17.45 -29.56
C ALA A 424 12.03 -18.43 -29.61
N LEU A 425 11.10 -18.33 -28.66
CA LEU A 425 9.88 -19.14 -28.65
C LEU A 425 9.00 -18.84 -29.87
N LEU A 426 8.83 -17.56 -30.22
CA LEU A 426 8.09 -17.15 -31.41
C LEU A 426 8.76 -17.66 -32.69
N TYR A 427 10.08 -17.51 -32.81
CA TYR A 427 10.84 -18.04 -33.95
C TYR A 427 10.65 -19.54 -34.12
N ARG A 428 10.67 -20.29 -33.02
CA ARG A 428 10.44 -21.73 -33.03
C ARG A 428 9.02 -22.08 -33.45
N THR A 429 8.01 -21.37 -32.97
CA THR A 429 6.61 -21.58 -33.41
C THR A 429 6.40 -21.24 -34.89
N GLN A 430 7.10 -20.24 -35.43
CA GLN A 430 6.94 -19.81 -36.84
C GLN A 430 7.72 -20.69 -37.82
N THR A 431 8.94 -21.10 -37.47
CA THR A 431 9.85 -21.79 -38.39
C THR A 431 9.94 -23.30 -38.15
N GLY A 432 9.59 -23.74 -36.94
CA GLY A 432 9.84 -25.10 -36.45
C GLY A 432 11.31 -25.40 -36.13
N ARG A 433 12.19 -24.38 -36.18
CA ARG A 433 13.63 -24.51 -35.91
C ARG A 433 14.02 -23.69 -34.67
N THR A 434 15.10 -24.07 -34.03
CA THR A 434 15.73 -23.26 -33.00
C THR A 434 16.58 -22.18 -33.66
N ALA A 435 16.56 -20.96 -33.14
CA ALA A 435 17.39 -19.87 -33.64
C ALA A 435 18.85 -20.06 -33.17
N GLU A 436 19.80 -19.80 -34.07
CA GLU A 436 21.24 -19.88 -33.78
C GLU A 436 21.83 -18.52 -33.38
N THR A 437 21.23 -17.40 -33.82
CA THR A 437 21.75 -16.04 -33.57
C THR A 437 20.64 -15.04 -33.28
N LEU A 438 20.96 -13.99 -32.52
CA LEU A 438 20.05 -12.87 -32.24
C LEU A 438 19.65 -12.12 -33.51
N ARG A 439 20.59 -11.97 -34.45
CA ARG A 439 20.31 -11.39 -35.78
C ARG A 439 19.28 -12.22 -36.55
N GLY A 440 19.35 -13.55 -36.45
CA GLY A 440 18.36 -14.44 -37.06
C GLY A 440 16.94 -14.20 -36.53
N LEU A 441 16.80 -13.89 -35.24
CA LEU A 441 15.51 -13.53 -34.63
C LEU A 441 14.96 -12.21 -35.19
N ALA A 442 15.83 -11.21 -35.34
CA ALA A 442 15.46 -9.91 -35.88
C ALA A 442 15.08 -9.98 -37.36
N GLN A 443 15.88 -10.68 -38.18
CA GLN A 443 15.63 -10.87 -39.61
C GLN A 443 14.34 -11.64 -39.90
N ALA A 444 13.98 -12.60 -39.04
CA ALA A 444 12.71 -13.31 -39.13
C ALA A 444 11.52 -12.49 -38.63
N GLY A 445 11.74 -11.26 -38.14
CA GLY A 445 10.71 -10.41 -37.55
C GLY A 445 10.14 -10.98 -36.26
N CYS A 446 10.91 -11.79 -35.51
CA CYS A 446 10.49 -12.34 -34.22
C CYS A 446 10.95 -11.49 -33.01
N SER A 447 11.88 -10.54 -33.23
CA SER A 447 12.30 -9.55 -32.23
C SER A 447 12.04 -8.11 -32.68
N PRO A 448 11.85 -7.15 -31.75
CA PRO A 448 11.61 -5.74 -32.09
C PRO A 448 12.80 -5.08 -32.80
N GLY A 449 13.99 -5.65 -32.67
CA GLY A 449 15.24 -5.25 -33.30
C GLY A 449 16.34 -6.28 -32.98
N GLU A 450 17.59 -6.00 -33.39
CA GLU A 450 18.75 -6.81 -33.00
C GLU A 450 19.16 -6.44 -31.57
N PHE A 451 18.97 -7.36 -30.62
CA PHE A 451 19.46 -7.18 -29.26
C PHE A 451 20.99 -7.05 -29.27
N GLY A 452 21.50 -5.98 -28.66
CA GLY A 452 22.90 -5.54 -28.77
C GLY A 452 23.12 -4.38 -29.72
N ALA A 453 22.08 -3.90 -30.42
CA ALA A 453 22.11 -2.73 -31.30
C ALA A 453 20.93 -1.78 -31.00
N GLU A 454 20.99 -0.55 -31.54
CA GLU A 454 19.86 0.40 -31.66
C GLU A 454 18.93 0.50 -30.43
N GLY A 455 19.48 0.81 -29.25
CA GLY A 455 18.71 1.00 -28.01
C GLY A 455 18.35 -0.27 -27.24
N LEU A 456 18.53 -1.47 -27.81
CA LEU A 456 18.34 -2.77 -27.15
C LEU A 456 19.67 -3.32 -26.59
N THR A 457 20.42 -2.49 -25.89
CA THR A 457 21.75 -2.84 -25.35
C THR A 457 21.69 -3.18 -23.87
N CYS A 458 22.75 -3.80 -23.33
CA CYS A 458 22.88 -3.96 -21.89
C CYS A 458 23.21 -2.60 -21.26
N PRO A 459 22.51 -2.20 -20.18
CA PRO A 459 22.76 -0.91 -19.53
C PRO A 459 24.20 -0.76 -19.00
N ASP A 460 24.85 -1.89 -18.70
CA ASP A 460 26.25 -1.95 -18.26
C ASP A 460 27.24 -2.35 -19.37
N GLY A 461 26.81 -2.31 -20.63
CA GLY A 461 27.67 -2.63 -21.78
C GLY A 461 27.97 -4.12 -21.98
N GLY A 462 27.28 -5.01 -21.28
CA GLY A 462 27.32 -6.45 -21.53
C GLY A 462 26.87 -6.83 -22.94
N ARG A 463 27.43 -7.90 -23.49
CA ARG A 463 27.02 -8.46 -24.79
C ARG A 463 25.89 -9.46 -24.59
N TYR A 464 24.85 -9.35 -25.42
CA TYR A 464 23.78 -10.34 -25.48
C TYR A 464 24.11 -11.45 -26.48
N THR A 465 23.82 -12.69 -26.11
CA THR A 465 23.91 -13.87 -26.97
C THR A 465 22.70 -14.79 -26.71
N LEU A 466 22.46 -15.75 -27.60
CA LEU A 466 21.53 -16.85 -27.31
C LEU A 466 22.23 -17.93 -26.48
N SER A 467 21.44 -18.63 -25.65
CA SER A 467 21.88 -19.84 -24.98
C SER A 467 22.26 -20.92 -26.00
N PRO A 468 23.12 -21.90 -25.65
CA PRO A 468 23.53 -22.96 -26.58
C PRO A 468 22.36 -23.79 -27.14
N ASP A 469 21.26 -23.90 -26.39
CA ASP A 469 20.04 -24.57 -26.82
C ASP A 469 19.03 -23.63 -27.53
N GLY A 470 19.41 -22.35 -27.70
CA GLY A 470 18.71 -21.33 -28.49
C GLY A 470 17.34 -20.94 -27.97
N ILE A 471 17.05 -21.15 -26.68
CA ILE A 471 15.74 -20.84 -26.07
C ILE A 471 15.73 -19.56 -25.23
N ALA A 472 16.89 -19.12 -24.74
CA ALA A 472 16.99 -18.05 -23.75
C ALA A 472 18.10 -17.05 -24.12
N GLY A 473 17.96 -15.81 -23.64
CA GLY A 473 19.02 -14.82 -23.72
C GLY A 473 20.08 -15.02 -22.65
N VAL A 474 21.33 -14.67 -22.97
CA VAL A 474 22.46 -14.63 -22.03
C VAL A 474 23.13 -13.26 -22.15
N CYS A 475 23.41 -12.62 -21.02
CA CYS A 475 24.21 -11.41 -20.93
C CYS A 475 25.60 -11.74 -20.39
N SER A 476 26.66 -11.27 -21.06
CA SER A 476 28.04 -11.51 -20.61
C SER A 476 28.39 -10.82 -19.29
N HIS A 477 27.60 -9.85 -18.84
CA HIS A 477 27.84 -9.10 -17.60
C HIS A 477 26.86 -9.47 -16.48
N HIS A 478 25.58 -9.66 -16.79
CA HIS A 478 24.55 -10.00 -15.80
C HIS A 478 24.22 -11.49 -15.69
N GLY A 479 24.62 -12.31 -16.66
CA GLY A 479 24.27 -13.73 -16.69
C GLY A 479 22.91 -14.00 -17.37
N ARG A 480 22.11 -14.89 -16.78
CA ARG A 480 20.81 -15.33 -17.32
C ARG A 480 19.65 -14.81 -16.49
N ALA A 481 18.45 -14.78 -17.05
CA ALA A 481 17.27 -14.28 -16.36
C ALA A 481 16.90 -15.11 -15.12
N GLU A 482 17.20 -16.41 -15.12
CA GLU A 482 16.92 -17.32 -14.00
C GLU A 482 17.97 -17.24 -12.89
N ARG A 483 19.14 -16.67 -13.20
CA ARG A 483 20.36 -16.67 -12.37
C ARG A 483 21.18 -15.41 -12.64
N LEU A 484 20.63 -14.25 -12.32
CA LEU A 484 21.35 -13.00 -12.49
C LEU A 484 22.52 -12.90 -11.50
N THR A 485 23.54 -12.16 -11.92
CA THR A 485 24.69 -11.86 -11.07
C THR A 485 24.23 -11.00 -9.88
N PRO A 486 24.59 -11.35 -8.64
CA PRO A 486 24.21 -10.59 -7.45
C PRO A 486 24.65 -9.12 -7.52
N CYS A 487 23.85 -8.21 -6.97
CA CYS A 487 24.13 -6.77 -7.03
C CYS A 487 25.49 -6.38 -6.44
N CYS A 488 25.92 -7.07 -5.38
CA CYS A 488 27.21 -6.83 -4.74
C CYS A 488 28.43 -7.14 -5.64
N GLU A 489 28.27 -7.94 -6.70
CA GLU A 489 29.37 -8.30 -7.63
C GLU A 489 29.51 -7.34 -8.82
N ILE A 490 28.47 -6.55 -9.13
CA ILE A 490 28.37 -5.73 -10.35
C ILE A 490 28.01 -4.28 -10.06
N ALA A 491 28.31 -3.79 -8.87
CA ALA A 491 28.03 -2.42 -8.51
C ALA A 491 28.78 -1.42 -9.42
N PRO A 492 28.10 -0.42 -10.02
CA PRO A 492 28.74 0.52 -10.92
C PRO A 492 29.58 1.55 -10.15
N ALA A 493 30.76 1.85 -10.66
CA ALA A 493 31.60 2.94 -10.14
C ALA A 493 31.08 4.33 -10.56
N GLU A 494 30.44 4.41 -11.73
CA GLU A 494 29.95 5.64 -12.34
C GLU A 494 28.55 5.42 -12.94
N VAL A 495 27.72 6.45 -12.87
CA VAL A 495 26.34 6.47 -13.40
C VAL A 495 26.12 7.67 -14.30
N SER A 496 25.09 7.62 -15.15
CA SER A 496 24.74 8.77 -15.99
C SER A 496 24.12 9.89 -15.14
N ALA A 497 24.15 11.12 -15.65
CA ALA A 497 23.47 12.25 -15.01
C ALA A 497 21.96 12.01 -14.83
N GLU A 498 21.32 11.35 -15.81
CA GLU A 498 19.89 10.99 -15.76
C GLU A 498 19.60 9.96 -14.66
N GLU A 499 20.45 8.94 -14.52
CA GLU A 499 20.34 7.95 -13.45
C GLU A 499 20.50 8.60 -12.07
N ALA A 500 21.48 9.51 -11.94
CA ALA A 500 21.70 10.26 -10.71
C ALA A 500 20.50 11.16 -10.35
N GLU A 501 19.91 11.87 -11.33
CA GLU A 501 18.74 12.71 -11.12
C GLU A 501 17.51 11.89 -10.72
N ALA A 502 17.28 10.76 -11.39
CA ALA A 502 16.19 9.85 -11.04
C ALA A 502 16.33 9.30 -9.61
N TYR A 503 17.55 8.97 -9.18
CA TYR A 503 17.81 8.54 -7.81
C TYR A 503 17.59 9.68 -6.80
N ARG A 504 18.04 10.91 -7.09
CA ARG A 504 17.79 12.08 -6.22
C ARG A 504 16.30 12.34 -6.05
N ALA A 505 15.53 12.31 -7.14
CA ALA A 505 14.09 12.48 -7.08
C ALA A 505 13.38 11.38 -6.26
N PHE A 506 13.85 10.12 -6.35
CA PHE A 506 13.39 9.04 -5.48
C PHE A 506 13.73 9.34 -4.01
N LEU A 507 14.97 9.73 -3.73
CA LEU A 507 15.44 10.01 -2.38
C LEU A 507 14.70 11.21 -1.75
N ASP A 508 14.41 12.26 -2.51
CA ASP A 508 13.66 13.42 -2.04
C ASP A 508 12.23 13.03 -1.63
N ARG A 509 11.55 12.23 -2.45
CA ARG A 509 10.24 11.67 -2.08
C ARG A 509 10.38 10.80 -0.84
N TYR A 510 11.36 9.90 -0.82
CA TYR A 510 11.59 9.00 0.31
C TYR A 510 11.81 9.78 1.62
N ASN A 511 12.69 10.79 1.64
CA ASN A 511 12.98 11.61 2.82
C ASN A 511 11.80 12.49 3.24
N GLN A 512 10.92 12.91 2.32
CA GLN A 512 9.69 13.62 2.68
C GLN A 512 8.74 12.75 3.51
N TYR A 513 8.73 11.43 3.25
CA TYR A 513 7.97 10.44 4.02
C TYR A 513 8.67 10.05 5.32
N TRP A 514 9.98 9.80 5.29
CA TRP A 514 10.77 9.33 6.43
C TRP A 514 11.56 10.48 7.07
N ARG A 515 11.04 11.09 8.14
CA ARG A 515 11.60 12.35 8.69
C ARG A 515 12.50 12.21 9.91
N THR A 516 12.39 11.12 10.69
CA THR A 516 12.96 11.09 12.05
C THR A 516 14.05 10.03 12.24
N PHE A 517 13.76 8.74 12.06
CA PHE A 517 14.73 7.64 12.23
C PHE A 517 14.53 6.52 11.21
N PHE A 518 15.56 5.68 11.07
CA PHE A 518 15.45 4.36 10.44
C PHE A 518 15.27 3.30 11.51
N ASP A 519 14.39 2.37 11.22
CA ASP A 519 13.81 1.47 12.21
C ASP A 519 14.23 0.03 11.90
N PRO A 520 15.09 -0.60 12.73
CA PRO A 520 15.38 -2.01 12.55
C PRO A 520 14.11 -2.85 12.67
N ILE A 521 14.05 -3.90 11.85
CA ILE A 521 12.95 -4.86 11.87
C ILE A 521 13.48 -6.14 12.49
N ALA A 522 12.88 -6.55 13.61
CA ALA A 522 13.17 -7.81 14.28
C ALA A 522 11.92 -8.69 14.31
N ILE A 523 12.05 -9.92 13.85
CA ILE A 523 10.96 -10.90 13.83
C ILE A 523 11.43 -12.16 14.55
N ARG A 524 10.75 -12.52 15.65
CA ARG A 524 10.94 -13.79 16.37
C ARG A 524 9.86 -14.78 15.92
N ILE A 525 10.28 -16.01 15.63
CA ILE A 525 9.40 -17.07 15.11
C ILE A 525 9.45 -18.28 16.05
N GLN A 526 8.26 -18.82 16.37
CA GLN A 526 8.05 -20.10 17.04
C GLN A 526 7.25 -21.03 16.14
N ALA A 527 7.73 -22.26 15.98
CA ALA A 527 7.13 -23.32 15.19
C ALA A 527 6.90 -24.57 16.05
N ALA A 528 5.79 -24.61 16.78
CA ALA A 528 5.37 -25.77 17.54
C ALA A 528 4.31 -26.60 16.76
N PRO A 529 4.17 -27.91 17.03
CA PRO A 529 3.17 -28.75 16.35
C PRO A 529 1.74 -28.19 16.42
N GLN A 530 1.36 -27.65 17.59
CA GLN A 530 0.02 -27.13 17.86
C GLN A 530 -0.10 -25.61 17.70
N ARG A 531 1.00 -24.88 17.48
CA ARG A 531 1.01 -23.41 17.48
C ARG A 531 2.14 -22.83 16.63
N TYR A 532 1.80 -21.90 15.76
CA TYR A 532 2.75 -20.95 15.19
C TYR A 532 2.64 -19.60 15.90
N ARG A 533 3.77 -18.99 16.24
CA ARG A 533 3.82 -17.63 16.78
C ARG A 533 4.85 -16.81 16.01
N ILE A 534 4.44 -15.64 15.54
CA ILE A 534 5.31 -14.67 14.88
C ILE A 534 5.18 -13.37 15.65
N GLU A 535 6.31 -12.85 16.10
CA GLU A 535 6.40 -11.63 16.88
C GLU A 535 7.30 -10.65 16.17
N THR A 536 6.77 -9.49 15.81
CA THR A 536 7.47 -8.46 15.04
C THR A 536 7.60 -7.22 15.90
N ILE A 537 8.83 -6.72 16.03
CA ILE A 537 9.15 -5.43 16.64
C ILE A 537 9.69 -4.52 15.56
N VAL A 538 9.07 -3.35 15.45
CA VAL A 538 9.55 -2.25 14.61
C VAL A 538 9.68 -1.01 15.50
N LEU A 539 10.92 -0.62 15.80
CA LEU A 539 11.22 0.54 16.63
C LEU A 539 11.42 1.77 15.75
N PRO A 540 10.95 2.97 16.10
CA PRO A 540 9.64 3.59 15.85
C PRO A 540 9.39 4.08 14.41
N LEU A 541 8.36 3.51 13.77
CA LEU A 541 7.67 4.03 12.59
C LEU A 541 7.04 5.42 12.86
N ILE A 542 7.85 6.48 12.81
CA ILE A 542 7.50 7.91 12.58
C ILE A 542 6.47 8.54 13.56
N ASP A 543 6.66 9.83 13.87
CA ASP A 543 5.59 10.76 14.25
C ASP A 543 4.69 11.04 13.03
N ASN A 544 4.06 9.97 12.52
CA ASN A 544 3.10 10.04 11.44
C ASN A 544 1.77 10.46 12.05
N SER A 545 1.04 11.36 11.36
CA SER A 545 -0.35 11.65 11.70
C SER A 545 -1.17 10.37 11.89
N ILE A 546 -0.87 9.28 11.18
CA ILE A 546 -1.55 8.00 11.31
C ILE A 546 -1.22 7.27 12.63
N TYR A 547 0.05 7.20 13.04
CA TYR A 547 0.48 6.50 14.26
C TYR A 547 0.15 7.32 15.50
N THR A 548 0.38 8.63 15.44
CA THR A 548 -0.03 9.57 16.48
C THR A 548 -1.55 9.64 16.59
N ASN A 549 -2.33 9.51 15.50
CA ASN A 549 -3.80 9.39 15.57
C ASN A 549 -4.25 8.04 16.16
N LEU A 550 -3.67 6.91 15.74
CA LEU A 550 -4.03 5.60 16.30
C LEU A 550 -3.61 5.45 17.78
N ALA A 551 -2.41 5.94 18.14
CA ALA A 551 -1.92 5.95 19.52
C ALA A 551 -2.64 6.97 20.41
N SER A 552 -2.99 8.16 19.89
CA SER A 552 -3.80 9.14 20.63
C SER A 552 -5.25 8.68 20.84
N VAL A 553 -5.76 7.79 19.99
CA VAL A 553 -7.08 7.17 20.14
C VAL A 553 -7.04 5.93 21.04
N ALA A 554 -5.91 5.19 21.12
CA ALA A 554 -5.80 3.95 21.91
C ALA A 554 -5.26 4.15 23.35
N GLY A 555 -4.78 5.34 23.70
CA GLY A 555 -4.23 5.67 25.03
C GLY A 555 -2.84 5.06 25.30
N ARG A 556 -2.20 5.42 26.42
CA ARG A 556 -0.76 5.14 26.68
C ARG A 556 -0.40 3.71 27.14
N GLN A 557 -1.32 2.92 27.71
CA GLN A 557 -1.01 1.57 28.22
C GLN A 557 -1.88 0.46 27.60
N PRO A 558 -1.35 -0.72 27.25
CA PRO A 558 -2.18 -1.80 26.70
C PRO A 558 -3.12 -2.39 27.77
N GLU A 559 -4.26 -2.95 27.35
CA GLU A 559 -5.25 -3.59 28.24
C GLU A 559 -5.73 -4.94 27.64
N PRO A 560 -6.34 -5.86 28.42
CA PRO A 560 -6.95 -7.07 27.88
C PRO A 560 -8.20 -6.74 27.03
N LEU A 561 -8.13 -6.95 25.71
CA LEU A 561 -9.15 -6.50 24.74
C LEU A 561 -10.23 -7.53 24.37
N ASP A 562 -10.15 -8.77 24.86
CA ASP A 562 -11.16 -9.81 24.61
C ASP A 562 -11.91 -10.11 25.91
N ALA A 563 -12.50 -9.09 26.56
CA ALA A 563 -13.02 -9.21 27.93
C ALA A 563 -14.49 -9.62 28.05
N LEU A 564 -15.30 -9.43 27.01
CA LEU A 564 -16.73 -9.80 26.99
C LEU A 564 -16.93 -11.15 26.30
N PRO A 565 -17.84 -12.01 26.80
CA PRO A 565 -18.12 -13.29 26.15
C PRO A 565 -18.78 -13.06 24.79
N VAL A 566 -18.40 -13.88 23.81
CA VAL A 566 -18.99 -13.86 22.46
C VAL A 566 -19.82 -15.13 22.20
N PRO A 567 -20.91 -15.05 21.42
CA PRO A 567 -21.75 -16.19 21.03
C PRO A 567 -21.01 -17.21 20.18
N ASN A 568 -21.42 -18.50 20.24
CA ASN A 568 -20.85 -19.62 19.45
C ASN A 568 -20.89 -19.41 17.93
N ARG A 569 -21.72 -18.48 17.46
CA ARG A 569 -21.83 -18.09 16.05
C ARG A 569 -20.86 -16.96 15.68
N ASN A 570 -20.01 -16.49 16.59
CA ASN A 570 -19.02 -15.48 16.29
C ASN A 570 -17.83 -16.07 15.51
N ILE A 571 -17.57 -15.51 14.33
CA ILE A 571 -16.51 -16.00 13.42
C ILE A 571 -15.27 -15.09 13.38
N PHE A 572 -15.45 -13.83 13.77
CA PHE A 572 -14.43 -12.78 13.69
C PHE A 572 -14.68 -11.70 14.75
N SER A 573 -13.60 -11.15 15.30
CA SER A 573 -13.63 -10.04 16.27
C SER A 573 -12.47 -9.08 16.04
N VAL A 574 -12.74 -7.78 16.09
CA VAL A 574 -11.73 -6.72 16.20
C VAL A 574 -12.02 -5.97 17.48
N ALA A 575 -11.05 -5.81 18.36
CA ALA A 575 -11.19 -5.01 19.56
C ALA A 575 -10.08 -3.95 19.60
N VAL A 576 -10.43 -2.74 20.01
CA VAL A 576 -9.49 -1.63 20.16
C VAL A 576 -9.68 -0.96 21.50
N ARG A 577 -8.57 -0.50 22.07
CA ARG A 577 -8.59 0.35 23.27
C ARG A 577 -9.07 1.75 22.90
N LEU A 578 -9.78 2.39 23.82
CA LEU A 578 -10.31 3.75 23.70
C LEU A 578 -9.65 4.67 24.73
N ASP A 579 -9.07 5.77 24.27
CA ASP A 579 -8.72 6.91 25.12
C ASP A 579 -9.98 7.77 25.34
N LYS A 580 -10.66 7.48 26.46
CA LYS A 580 -11.90 8.18 26.83
C LYS A 580 -11.69 9.68 27.00
N GLY A 581 -10.50 10.11 27.46
CA GLY A 581 -10.18 11.52 27.64
C GLY A 581 -9.94 12.25 26.31
N ALA A 582 -9.23 11.62 25.37
CA ALA A 582 -9.10 12.13 24.01
C ALA A 582 -10.46 12.19 23.29
N LEU A 583 -11.28 11.14 23.42
CA LEU A 583 -12.62 11.10 22.82
C LEU A 583 -13.54 12.20 23.37
N VAL A 584 -13.59 12.38 24.70
CA VAL A 584 -14.40 13.45 25.34
C VAL A 584 -13.94 14.84 24.91
N ARG A 585 -12.62 15.07 24.79
CA ARG A 585 -12.05 16.33 24.25
C ARG A 585 -12.42 16.54 22.78
N SER A 586 -12.34 15.50 21.95
CA SER A 586 -12.70 15.59 20.53
C SER A 586 -14.18 15.94 20.29
N LEU A 587 -15.03 15.70 21.29
CA LEU A 587 -16.46 16.01 21.26
C LEU A 587 -16.80 17.36 21.94
N GLY A 588 -15.80 18.10 22.45
CA GLY A 588 -16.01 19.38 23.15
C GLY A 588 -16.66 19.25 24.53
N LEU A 589 -16.59 18.07 25.16
CA LEU A 589 -17.30 17.77 26.43
C LEU A 589 -16.36 17.79 27.65
N GLU A 590 -15.40 18.70 27.66
CA GLU A 590 -14.28 18.76 28.62
C GLU A 590 -14.73 18.98 30.07
N SER A 591 -15.88 19.62 30.28
CA SER A 591 -16.49 19.80 31.61
C SER A 591 -16.76 18.47 32.33
N ALA A 592 -17.01 17.39 31.61
CA ALA A 592 -17.19 16.05 32.19
C ALA A 592 -15.87 15.45 32.72
N LEU A 593 -14.71 15.99 32.32
CA LEU A 593 -13.39 15.63 32.83
C LEU A 593 -12.99 16.49 34.05
N GLN A 594 -13.59 17.67 34.23
CA GLN A 594 -13.27 18.62 35.31
C GLN A 594 -13.71 18.15 36.71
N ASP A 595 -14.62 17.17 36.81
CA ASP A 595 -15.00 16.52 38.08
C ASP A 595 -13.87 15.72 38.78
N LEU A 596 -12.64 15.75 38.25
CA LEU A 596 -11.53 14.90 38.72
C LEU A 596 -10.47 15.59 39.58
N GLU A 597 -10.50 16.92 39.77
CA GLU A 597 -9.79 17.68 40.83
C GLU A 597 -10.50 19.04 41.03
N PRO A 598 -10.68 19.56 42.27
CA PRO A 598 -11.37 20.84 42.48
C PRO A 598 -10.37 22.00 42.52
N GLU A 599 -10.52 22.99 41.65
CA GLU A 599 -9.92 24.32 41.81
C GLU A 599 -10.90 25.39 41.28
N PRO A 600 -10.79 26.64 41.76
CA PRO A 600 -11.91 27.54 42.03
C PRO A 600 -12.42 28.27 40.79
N GLU A 601 -13.63 28.82 40.91
CA GLU A 601 -14.30 29.57 39.85
C GLU A 601 -13.42 30.68 39.25
N PRO A 602 -13.37 30.80 37.92
CA PRO A 602 -12.70 31.92 37.30
C PRO A 602 -13.51 33.20 37.47
N SER A 603 -12.84 34.27 37.89
CA SER A 603 -13.38 35.63 37.86
C SER A 603 -13.68 36.06 36.42
N PRO A 604 -14.64 36.97 36.17
CA PRO A 604 -15.01 37.40 34.84
C PRO A 604 -13.92 38.32 34.26
N ALA A 605 -13.03 37.76 33.44
CA ALA A 605 -12.11 38.51 32.59
C ALA A 605 -12.30 38.07 31.14
N SER A 606 -12.61 39.05 30.27
CA SER A 606 -12.69 39.04 28.79
C SER A 606 -12.86 37.67 28.11
N GLN A 607 -14.03 37.45 27.49
CA GLN A 607 -14.27 36.34 26.57
C GLN A 607 -13.14 36.26 25.52
N ASP A 608 -12.51 35.09 25.40
CA ASP A 608 -11.43 34.82 24.44
C ASP A 608 -12.04 34.57 23.05
N ASP A 609 -12.33 35.65 22.32
CA ASP A 609 -12.98 35.62 21.00
C ASP A 609 -12.02 35.28 19.84
N THR A 610 -10.74 35.02 20.14
CA THR A 610 -9.66 34.69 19.18
C THR A 610 -10.07 33.56 18.22
N ALA A 611 -10.73 32.55 18.77
CA ALA A 611 -11.31 31.42 18.07
C ALA A 611 -12.30 31.79 16.95
N VAL A 612 -13.25 32.68 17.28
CA VAL A 612 -14.33 33.10 16.38
C VAL A 612 -13.76 33.99 15.27
N ALA A 613 -12.85 34.90 15.63
CA ALA A 613 -12.14 35.75 14.68
C ALA A 613 -11.29 34.92 13.69
N ALA A 614 -10.61 33.88 14.16
CA ALA A 614 -9.81 33.00 13.31
C ALA A 614 -10.66 32.19 12.30
N LEU A 615 -11.87 31.77 12.70
CA LEU A 615 -12.82 31.13 11.78
C LEU A 615 -13.35 32.11 10.72
N ALA A 616 -13.66 33.35 11.11
CA ALA A 616 -14.04 34.40 10.18
C ALA A 616 -12.93 34.69 9.17
N PHE A 617 -11.66 34.76 9.58
CA PHE A 617 -10.52 34.88 8.68
C PHE A 617 -10.44 33.76 7.64
N LYS A 618 -10.68 32.51 8.04
CA LYS A 618 -10.63 31.36 7.13
C LYS A 618 -11.71 31.45 6.05
N GLN A 619 -12.93 31.84 6.43
CA GLN A 619 -14.04 32.02 5.49
C GLN A 619 -13.83 33.24 4.58
N LEU A 620 -13.33 34.36 5.12
CA LEU A 620 -12.99 35.55 4.34
C LEU A 620 -11.86 35.28 3.34
N ALA A 621 -10.83 34.54 3.75
CA ALA A 621 -9.74 34.16 2.87
C ALA A 621 -10.21 33.26 1.71
N LEU A 622 -11.08 32.29 2.00
CA LEU A 622 -11.71 31.47 0.96
C LEU A 622 -12.53 32.31 -0.02
N ALA A 623 -13.31 33.28 0.48
CA ALA A 623 -14.07 34.20 -0.37
C ALA A 623 -13.17 35.06 -1.26
N TRP A 624 -12.01 35.53 -0.76
CA TRP A 624 -10.99 36.22 -1.56
C TRP A 624 -10.42 35.32 -2.67
N HIS A 625 -10.17 34.04 -2.39
CA HIS A 625 -9.73 33.07 -3.41
C HIS A 625 -10.81 32.79 -4.46
N ASN A 626 -12.06 32.62 -4.06
CA ASN A 626 -13.18 32.44 -5.00
C ASN A 626 -13.39 33.68 -5.88
N TYR A 627 -13.21 34.88 -5.31
CA TYR A 627 -13.19 36.14 -6.06
C TYR A 627 -12.04 36.14 -7.07
N HIS A 628 -10.82 35.79 -6.64
CA HIS A 628 -9.66 35.69 -7.52
C HIS A 628 -9.85 34.66 -8.64
N ASP A 629 -10.44 33.50 -8.38
CA ASP A 629 -10.68 32.47 -9.41
C ASP A 629 -11.64 32.97 -10.49
N THR A 630 -12.58 33.82 -10.11
CA THR A 630 -13.56 34.45 -11.00
C THR A 630 -12.94 35.60 -11.79
N TYR A 631 -12.24 36.52 -11.11
CA TYR A 631 -11.81 37.80 -11.69
C TYR A 631 -10.31 37.86 -12.06
N ARG A 632 -9.52 36.84 -11.69
CA ARG A 632 -8.06 36.70 -11.89
C ARG A 632 -7.18 37.72 -11.15
N TYR A 633 -7.74 38.42 -10.16
CA TYR A 633 -7.03 39.32 -9.25
C TYR A 633 -7.71 39.36 -7.88
N PHE A 634 -6.96 39.71 -6.83
CA PHE A 634 -7.53 39.93 -5.50
C PHE A 634 -8.30 41.25 -5.43
N PRO A 635 -9.37 41.34 -4.64
CA PRO A 635 -10.14 42.56 -4.51
C PRO A 635 -9.28 43.70 -3.93
N THR A 636 -9.52 44.93 -4.42
CA THR A 636 -8.80 46.12 -3.97
C THR A 636 -9.55 46.82 -2.82
N ALA A 637 -8.82 47.48 -1.91
CA ALA A 637 -9.40 48.20 -0.77
C ALA A 637 -10.46 49.25 -1.18
N ALA A 638 -10.23 49.91 -2.32
CA ALA A 638 -11.26 50.61 -3.07
C ALA A 638 -11.59 49.78 -4.31
N GLY A 639 -12.75 49.13 -4.35
CA GLY A 639 -13.10 48.21 -5.43
C GLY A 639 -13.06 48.92 -6.79
N LEU A 640 -12.56 48.25 -7.81
CA LEU A 640 -12.73 48.67 -9.21
C LEU A 640 -13.84 47.80 -9.81
N ASP A 641 -14.72 48.37 -10.63
CA ASP A 641 -15.69 47.56 -11.38
C ASP A 641 -14.98 46.75 -12.48
N ALA A 642 -15.72 45.89 -13.19
CA ALA A 642 -15.17 45.03 -14.24
C ALA A 642 -14.47 45.83 -15.37
N GLU A 643 -14.76 47.13 -15.48
CA GLU A 643 -14.23 48.09 -16.43
C GLU A 643 -13.08 48.97 -15.87
N GLY A 644 -12.68 48.78 -14.61
CA GLY A 644 -11.58 49.51 -13.99
C GLY A 644 -11.94 50.90 -13.44
N LYS A 645 -13.22 51.19 -13.24
CA LYS A 645 -13.72 52.43 -12.62
C LYS A 645 -13.80 52.26 -11.10
N LYS A 646 -13.42 53.29 -10.34
CA LYS A 646 -13.50 53.28 -8.87
C LYS A 646 -14.94 53.08 -8.41
N THR A 647 -15.24 51.89 -7.90
CA THR A 647 -16.42 51.67 -7.04
C THR A 647 -16.16 52.38 -5.72
N ARG A 648 -17.16 53.08 -5.23
CA ARG A 648 -17.08 53.83 -3.97
C ARG A 648 -17.53 52.98 -2.78
N LEU A 649 -17.41 51.65 -2.91
CA LEU A 649 -17.85 50.61 -1.98
C LEU A 649 -16.68 49.68 -1.60
N SER A 650 -16.72 49.17 -0.37
CA SER A 650 -15.74 48.23 0.21
C SER A 650 -15.64 46.90 -0.56
N TRP A 651 -14.46 46.29 -0.57
CA TRP A 651 -14.27 44.91 -1.04
C TRP A 651 -15.21 43.92 -0.33
N ARG A 652 -15.59 44.21 0.92
CA ARG A 652 -16.53 43.39 1.71
C ARG A 652 -17.91 43.29 1.06
N VAL A 653 -18.35 44.34 0.36
CA VAL A 653 -19.60 44.33 -0.43
C VAL A 653 -19.43 43.44 -1.66
N HIS A 654 -18.30 43.55 -2.36
CA HIS A 654 -18.01 42.74 -3.55
C HIS A 654 -17.81 41.24 -3.26
N LEU A 655 -17.56 40.87 -2.01
CA LEU A 655 -17.48 39.47 -1.58
C LEU A 655 -18.83 38.83 -1.25
N LEU A 656 -19.91 39.59 -1.09
CA LEU A 656 -21.22 39.06 -0.69
C LEU A 656 -21.70 37.87 -1.56
N PRO A 657 -21.54 37.86 -2.90
CA PRO A 657 -21.90 36.70 -3.73
C PRO A 657 -21.12 35.42 -3.40
N PHE A 658 -19.91 35.55 -2.85
CA PHE A 658 -19.03 34.44 -2.44
C PHE A 658 -19.21 34.05 -0.97
N LEU A 659 -20.06 34.78 -0.24
CA LEU A 659 -20.41 34.58 1.16
C LEU A 659 -21.89 34.19 1.32
N GLU A 660 -22.50 33.61 0.28
CA GLU A 660 -23.91 33.18 0.25
C GLU A 660 -24.94 34.32 0.44
N GLU A 661 -24.55 35.57 0.17
CA GLU A 661 -25.40 36.76 0.32
C GLU A 661 -25.66 37.51 -1.03
N PRO A 662 -26.01 36.82 -2.15
CA PRO A 662 -26.25 37.48 -3.44
C PRO A 662 -27.48 38.40 -3.39
N SER A 663 -28.46 38.10 -2.54
CA SER A 663 -29.67 38.91 -2.35
C SER A 663 -29.33 40.30 -1.80
N LEU A 664 -28.48 40.36 -0.76
CA LEU A 664 -28.03 41.63 -0.18
C LEU A 664 -27.14 42.40 -1.16
N TYR A 665 -26.29 41.71 -1.91
CA TYR A 665 -25.45 42.33 -2.95
C TYR A 665 -26.27 43.08 -4.01
N ASN A 666 -27.35 42.46 -4.49
CA ASN A 666 -28.23 43.05 -5.51
C ASN A 666 -29.01 44.29 -5.03
N GLU A 667 -29.09 44.53 -3.71
CA GLU A 667 -29.73 45.72 -3.15
C GLU A 667 -28.81 46.95 -3.15
N PHE A 668 -27.48 46.78 -3.27
CA PHE A 668 -26.53 47.89 -3.34
C PHE A 668 -26.54 48.56 -4.71
N ARG A 669 -26.47 49.90 -4.71
CA ARG A 669 -26.19 50.69 -5.93
C ARG A 669 -24.69 50.83 -6.09
N LEU A 670 -24.11 50.03 -6.96
CA LEU A 670 -22.65 49.90 -7.14
C LEU A 670 -21.99 51.17 -7.73
N ASP A 671 -22.78 52.04 -8.35
CA ASP A 671 -22.37 53.32 -8.94
C ASP A 671 -22.43 54.50 -7.94
N GLU A 672 -23.03 54.29 -6.76
CA GLU A 672 -23.14 55.29 -5.69
C GLU A 672 -22.11 55.04 -4.56
N PRO A 673 -21.72 56.08 -3.79
CA PRO A 673 -20.87 55.88 -2.61
C PRO A 673 -21.58 55.13 -1.49
N TRP A 674 -20.78 54.54 -0.60
CA TRP A 674 -21.24 53.80 0.58
C TRP A 674 -22.16 54.62 1.51
N ASP A 675 -22.01 55.95 1.52
CA ASP A 675 -22.75 56.90 2.35
C ASP A 675 -23.91 57.59 1.60
N SER A 676 -24.28 57.13 0.40
CA SER A 676 -25.46 57.64 -0.31
C SER A 676 -26.75 57.38 0.49
N GLU A 677 -27.79 58.18 0.25
CA GLU A 677 -29.11 58.03 0.90
C GLU A 677 -29.70 56.62 0.72
N HIS A 678 -29.33 55.91 -0.35
CA HIS A 678 -29.73 54.52 -0.59
C HIS A 678 -28.81 53.54 0.16
N ASN A 679 -27.49 53.56 -0.12
CA ASN A 679 -26.54 52.58 0.39
C ASN A 679 -26.33 52.66 1.91
N LYS A 680 -26.44 53.86 2.50
CA LYS A 680 -26.27 54.08 3.95
C LYS A 680 -27.29 53.29 4.79
N LYS A 681 -28.48 53.03 4.26
CA LYS A 681 -29.53 52.23 4.92
C LYS A 681 -29.14 50.75 5.07
N LEU A 682 -28.25 50.26 4.20
CA LEU A 682 -27.78 48.88 4.20
C LEU A 682 -26.65 48.63 5.20
N ILE A 683 -26.04 49.67 5.78
CA ILE A 683 -24.97 49.54 6.80
C ILE A 683 -25.43 48.69 7.99
N ALA A 684 -26.67 48.87 8.43
CA ALA A 684 -27.26 48.12 9.54
C ALA A 684 -27.48 46.62 9.24
N ARG A 685 -27.42 46.20 7.96
CA ARG A 685 -27.54 44.81 7.51
C ARG A 685 -26.18 44.13 7.34
N MET A 686 -25.21 44.48 8.20
CA MET A 686 -23.88 43.88 8.20
C MET A 686 -23.96 42.36 8.38
N PRO A 687 -23.41 41.55 7.45
CA PRO A 687 -23.36 40.10 7.61
C PRO A 687 -22.63 39.67 8.89
N ALA A 688 -23.06 38.56 9.48
CA ALA A 688 -22.53 38.07 10.76
C ALA A 688 -21.00 37.84 10.74
N ILE A 689 -20.44 37.44 9.59
CA ILE A 689 -19.00 37.21 9.40
C ILE A 689 -18.15 38.48 9.59
N PHE A 690 -18.70 39.67 9.38
CA PHE A 690 -18.00 40.94 9.57
C PHE A 690 -18.24 41.56 10.95
N ARG A 691 -19.13 40.99 11.76
CA ARG A 691 -19.54 41.55 13.05
C ARG A 691 -18.42 41.41 14.09
N PRO A 692 -17.91 42.50 14.68
CA PRO A 692 -16.96 42.42 15.78
C PRO A 692 -17.68 41.99 17.07
N ALA A 693 -16.94 41.40 18.02
CA ALA A 693 -17.49 41.04 19.33
C ALA A 693 -17.93 42.25 20.17
N ASN A 694 -17.34 43.43 19.93
CA ASN A 694 -17.76 44.67 20.56
C ASN A 694 -19.13 45.12 20.02
N ASP A 695 -20.18 44.96 20.83
CA ASP A 695 -21.56 45.29 20.48
C ASP A 695 -21.77 46.76 20.08
N LYS A 696 -20.98 47.69 20.62
CA LYS A 696 -21.05 49.12 20.25
C LYS A 696 -20.56 49.32 18.81
N LEU A 697 -19.42 48.73 18.45
CA LEU A 697 -18.91 48.78 17.07
C LEU A 697 -19.86 48.07 16.10
N ALA A 698 -20.43 46.93 16.52
CA ALA A 698 -21.39 46.20 15.72
C ALA A 698 -22.67 47.02 15.45
N ALA A 699 -23.19 47.74 16.45
CA ALA A 699 -24.34 48.63 16.30
C ALA A 699 -24.06 49.83 15.36
N GLU A 700 -22.81 50.30 15.34
CA GLU A 700 -22.34 51.34 14.40
C GLU A 700 -22.06 50.81 12.98
N GLY A 701 -22.19 49.50 12.75
CA GLY A 701 -21.88 48.86 11.46
C GLY A 701 -20.38 48.83 11.14
N LYS A 702 -19.53 48.85 12.16
CA LYS A 702 -18.07 48.78 12.01
C LYS A 702 -17.57 47.35 12.12
N THR A 703 -16.47 47.06 11.42
CA THR A 703 -15.78 45.78 11.42
C THR A 703 -14.29 45.96 11.72
N ARG A 704 -13.70 44.94 12.36
CA ARG A 704 -12.27 44.86 12.70
C ARG A 704 -11.46 44.05 11.70
N PHE A 705 -12.12 43.33 10.78
CA PHE A 705 -11.46 42.54 9.74
C PHE A 705 -11.11 43.44 8.56
N VAL A 706 -9.83 43.75 8.36
CA VAL A 706 -9.36 44.73 7.36
C VAL A 706 -8.21 44.18 6.52
N ALA A 707 -8.01 44.76 5.34
CA ALA A 707 -6.83 44.50 4.52
C ALA A 707 -5.69 45.49 4.89
N PRO A 708 -4.43 45.06 5.03
CA PRO A 708 -3.31 45.97 5.20
C PRO A 708 -3.01 46.68 3.87
N THR A 709 -3.22 47.99 3.81
CA THR A 709 -3.07 48.77 2.59
C THR A 709 -1.69 49.43 2.49
N GLY A 710 -1.12 49.39 1.27
CA GLY A 710 0.19 49.98 0.97
C GLY A 710 0.70 49.60 -0.41
N GLU A 711 1.62 50.39 -0.98
CA GLU A 711 2.13 50.18 -2.35
C GLU A 711 2.83 48.80 -2.54
N LYS A 712 3.36 48.24 -1.46
CA LYS A 712 4.08 46.95 -1.44
C LYS A 712 3.23 45.77 -0.92
N THR A 713 2.02 46.02 -0.42
CA THR A 713 1.14 44.96 0.09
C THR A 713 0.30 44.35 -1.04
N ILE A 714 -0.57 43.41 -0.71
CA ILE A 714 -1.53 42.80 -1.65
C ILE A 714 -2.75 43.70 -1.93
N ALA A 715 -2.92 44.79 -1.17
CA ALA A 715 -4.00 45.77 -1.33
C ALA A 715 -3.44 47.20 -1.58
N PRO A 716 -2.94 47.50 -2.80
CA PRO A 716 -2.42 48.82 -3.13
C PRO A 716 -3.52 49.89 -3.28
N ILE A 717 -3.26 51.10 -2.80
CA ILE A 717 -4.26 52.21 -2.80
C ILE A 717 -4.35 52.92 -4.17
N ARG A 718 -3.27 52.97 -4.96
CA ARG A 718 -3.19 53.75 -6.21
C ARG A 718 -2.76 52.96 -7.45
N LYS A 719 -2.55 51.64 -7.35
CA LYS A 719 -2.13 50.77 -8.45
C LYS A 719 -3.22 49.77 -8.86
N LYS A 720 -2.97 49.04 -9.95
CA LYS A 720 -3.86 47.98 -10.46
C LYS A 720 -4.06 46.86 -9.41
N PRO A 721 -5.18 46.12 -9.46
CA PRO A 721 -5.38 44.92 -8.68
C PRO A 721 -4.23 43.92 -8.87
N ILE A 722 -3.91 43.16 -7.83
CA ILE A 722 -2.77 42.23 -7.80
C ILE A 722 -3.26 40.82 -8.13
N ALA A 723 -2.63 40.17 -9.11
CA ALA A 723 -2.84 38.75 -9.38
C ALA A 723 -2.04 37.88 -8.39
N ILE A 724 -2.52 36.66 -8.12
CA ILE A 724 -1.82 35.75 -7.19
C ILE A 724 -0.37 35.44 -7.64
N SER A 725 -0.11 35.45 -8.95
CA SER A 725 1.22 35.25 -9.54
C SER A 725 2.21 36.40 -9.25
N GLU A 726 1.73 37.55 -8.79
CA GLU A 726 2.55 38.72 -8.42
C GLU A 726 2.98 38.70 -6.95
N VAL A 727 2.60 37.65 -6.20
CA VAL A 727 3.06 37.38 -4.83
C VAL A 727 4.33 36.52 -4.90
N THR A 728 5.46 37.13 -5.24
CA THR A 728 6.72 36.44 -5.52
C THR A 728 7.47 35.98 -4.26
N ASP A 729 7.15 36.55 -3.09
CA ASP A 729 7.76 36.15 -1.81
C ASP A 729 7.14 34.85 -1.24
N GLY A 730 6.11 34.33 -1.92
CA GLY A 730 5.38 33.11 -1.57
C GLY A 730 4.05 33.40 -0.85
N THR A 731 2.98 32.75 -1.28
CA THR A 731 1.62 32.97 -0.74
C THR A 731 1.48 32.61 0.75
N SER A 732 2.27 31.66 1.24
CA SER A 732 2.34 31.29 2.66
C SER A 732 3.18 32.25 3.52
N ASN A 733 3.85 33.22 2.90
CA ASN A 733 4.73 34.21 3.55
C ASN A 733 4.19 35.65 3.46
N THR A 734 3.02 35.86 2.85
CA THR A 734 2.43 37.20 2.68
C THR A 734 1.09 37.28 3.40
N ILE A 735 0.91 38.30 4.25
CA ILE A 735 -0.32 38.58 4.99
C ILE A 735 -1.34 39.24 4.05
N MET A 736 -2.54 38.67 4.03
CA MET A 736 -3.68 39.12 3.22
C MET A 736 -4.67 39.97 4.03
N LEU A 737 -5.04 39.53 5.22
CA LEU A 737 -6.03 40.21 6.08
C LEU A 737 -5.53 40.23 7.52
N VAL A 738 -5.90 41.27 8.26
CA VAL A 738 -5.55 41.48 9.67
C VAL A 738 -6.76 41.90 10.49
N GLU A 739 -6.68 41.69 11.80
CA GLU A 739 -7.67 42.20 12.74
C GLU A 739 -7.14 43.49 13.38
N THR A 740 -7.92 44.56 13.36
CA THR A 740 -7.56 45.84 13.98
C THR A 740 -8.05 45.97 15.41
N ASP A 741 -7.46 46.90 16.16
CA ASP A 741 -8.05 47.37 17.41
C ASP A 741 -9.37 48.15 17.18
N ASP A 742 -10.06 48.49 18.28
CA ASP A 742 -11.36 49.17 18.21
C ASP A 742 -11.28 50.60 17.63
N GLU A 743 -10.13 51.27 17.69
CA GLU A 743 -9.93 52.64 17.18
C GLU A 743 -9.80 52.65 15.65
N HIS A 744 -9.23 51.59 15.07
CA HIS A 744 -9.02 51.42 13.64
C HIS A 744 -10.10 50.57 12.96
N ALA A 745 -11.24 50.34 13.63
CA ALA A 745 -12.40 49.65 13.05
C ALA A 745 -13.13 50.55 12.02
N VAL A 746 -13.44 49.99 10.85
CA VAL A 746 -14.03 50.73 9.70
C VAL A 746 -15.48 50.33 9.47
N VAL A 747 -16.31 51.24 8.96
CA VAL A 747 -17.67 50.89 8.51
C VAL A 747 -17.57 49.86 7.39
N TRP A 748 -18.24 48.71 7.50
CA TRP A 748 -17.96 47.56 6.61
C TRP A 748 -18.22 47.83 5.12
N THR A 749 -19.11 48.77 4.79
CA THR A 749 -19.43 49.19 3.40
C THR A 749 -18.48 50.27 2.86
N ARG A 750 -17.73 50.95 3.72
CA ARG A 750 -16.82 52.03 3.35
C ARG A 750 -15.52 51.45 2.74
N PRO A 751 -15.06 51.93 1.58
CA PRO A 751 -13.81 51.49 0.93
C PRO A 751 -12.58 52.08 1.63
N ASP A 752 -12.40 51.70 2.89
CA ASP A 752 -11.34 52.16 3.78
C ASP A 752 -10.86 50.98 4.62
N ASP A 753 -9.57 50.96 4.94
CA ASP A 753 -8.88 49.83 5.56
C ASP A 753 -7.62 50.34 6.29
N LEU A 754 -6.80 49.45 6.87
CA LEU A 754 -5.65 49.86 7.69
C LEU A 754 -4.49 50.31 6.79
N GLU A 755 -4.08 51.59 6.89
CA GLU A 755 -2.85 52.09 6.26
C GLU A 755 -1.63 51.62 7.06
N LEU A 756 -0.75 50.82 6.44
CA LEU A 756 0.34 50.17 7.14
C LEU A 756 1.61 51.04 7.17
N ASP A 757 2.12 51.31 8.37
CA ASP A 757 3.46 51.84 8.58
C ASP A 757 4.47 50.69 8.77
N LEU A 758 5.24 50.38 7.73
CA LEU A 758 6.27 49.33 7.77
C LEU A 758 7.39 49.61 8.80
N THR A 759 7.55 50.84 9.28
CA THR A 759 8.51 51.16 10.36
C THR A 759 7.95 50.82 11.74
N ARG A 760 6.62 50.64 11.86
CA ARG A 760 5.89 50.28 13.08
C ARG A 760 4.73 49.30 12.76
N PRO A 761 5.05 48.08 12.28
CA PRO A 761 4.07 47.17 11.66
C PRO A 761 3.05 46.55 12.63
N LEU A 762 3.21 46.73 13.95
CA LEU A 762 2.23 46.30 14.97
C LEU A 762 1.14 47.36 15.25
N THR A 763 1.31 48.59 14.75
CA THR A 763 0.38 49.69 15.05
C THR A 763 -0.98 49.43 14.42
N GLY A 764 -2.05 49.53 15.23
CA GLY A 764 -3.43 49.33 14.79
C GLY A 764 -3.90 47.88 14.78
N LEU A 765 -3.06 46.89 15.12
CA LEU A 765 -3.43 45.48 15.18
C LEU A 765 -4.06 45.08 16.52
N ALA A 766 -5.05 44.19 16.47
CA ALA A 766 -5.65 43.56 17.64
C ALA A 766 -4.68 42.57 18.28
N VAL A 767 -4.27 42.84 19.53
CA VAL A 767 -3.48 41.89 20.32
C VAL A 767 -4.42 41.17 21.31
N HIS A 768 -4.52 39.84 21.14
CA HIS A 768 -5.28 38.92 21.97
C HIS A 768 -4.38 38.20 22.97
N ALA A 769 -4.94 37.69 24.07
CA ALA A 769 -4.21 36.81 24.99
C ALA A 769 -3.79 35.50 24.27
N PRO A 770 -2.59 34.92 24.53
CA PRO A 770 -1.56 35.31 25.50
C PRO A 770 -0.49 36.27 24.91
N GLY A 771 -0.90 37.31 24.17
CA GLY A 771 -0.01 38.33 23.60
C GLY A 771 0.31 38.10 22.12
N GLY A 772 -0.67 37.72 21.31
CA GLY A 772 -0.51 37.53 19.86
C GLY A 772 -1.57 38.25 19.04
N PHE A 773 -1.42 38.28 17.71
CA PHE A 773 -2.39 38.88 16.78
C PHE A 773 -2.71 37.90 15.64
N LEU A 774 -3.95 37.96 15.17
CA LEU A 774 -4.48 37.07 14.13
C LEU A 774 -4.32 37.66 12.74
N VAL A 775 -3.92 36.82 11.79
CA VAL A 775 -3.80 37.18 10.37
C VAL A 775 -4.26 36.04 9.47
N ALA A 776 -4.78 36.39 8.29
CA ALA A 776 -4.94 35.46 7.18
C ALA A 776 -3.79 35.63 6.19
N MET A 777 -3.20 34.52 5.76
CA MET A 777 -2.13 34.47 4.76
C MET A 777 -2.72 34.39 3.35
N CYS A 778 -1.93 34.75 2.33
CA CYS A 778 -2.35 34.70 0.93
C CYS A 778 -2.55 33.28 0.36
N ASP A 779 -2.18 32.23 1.07
CA ASP A 779 -2.49 30.83 0.74
C ASP A 779 -3.81 30.32 1.35
N GLY A 780 -4.53 31.18 2.07
CA GLY A 780 -5.77 30.86 2.75
C GLY A 780 -5.61 30.29 4.15
N SER A 781 -4.37 30.09 4.63
CA SER A 781 -4.11 29.68 6.01
C SER A 781 -4.29 30.84 7.00
N VAL A 782 -4.60 30.51 8.25
CA VAL A 782 -4.72 31.48 9.35
C VAL A 782 -3.57 31.27 10.32
N ALA A 783 -2.94 32.35 10.76
CA ALA A 783 -1.79 32.32 11.66
C ALA A 783 -2.03 33.25 12.86
N PHE A 784 -1.55 32.82 14.03
CA PHE A 784 -1.52 33.64 15.24
C PHE A 784 -0.06 33.89 15.61
N PHE A 785 0.39 35.13 15.42
CA PHE A 785 1.78 35.54 15.63
C PHE A 785 1.91 36.21 16.99
N ARG A 786 3.04 35.99 17.68
CA ARG A 786 3.33 36.71 18.93
C ARG A 786 3.53 38.20 18.63
N ASN A 787 3.09 39.07 19.52
CA ASN A 787 3.42 40.51 19.45
C ASN A 787 4.92 40.80 19.66
N SER A 788 5.69 39.80 20.11
CA SER A 788 7.14 39.84 20.27
C SER A 788 7.94 39.53 19.00
N ILE A 789 7.27 39.25 17.87
CA ILE A 789 7.93 39.01 16.58
C ILE A 789 8.86 40.18 16.22
N GLU A 790 10.02 39.86 15.66
CA GLU A 790 11.00 40.86 15.22
C GLU A 790 10.40 41.80 14.17
N ARG A 791 10.58 43.10 14.34
CA ARG A 791 9.96 44.16 13.53
C ARG A 791 10.19 43.96 12.03
N ASP A 792 11.44 43.71 11.63
CA ASP A 792 11.82 43.61 10.22
C ASP A 792 11.21 42.36 9.57
N ARG A 793 11.00 41.29 10.34
CA ARG A 793 10.32 40.07 9.87
C ARG A 793 8.82 40.28 9.71
N LEU A 794 8.19 40.95 10.67
CA LEU A 794 6.77 41.28 10.52
C LEU A 794 6.55 42.23 9.34
N ALA A 795 7.44 43.20 9.12
CA ALA A 795 7.38 44.06 7.95
C ALA A 795 7.50 43.28 6.63
N ALA A 796 8.39 42.28 6.57
CA ALA A 796 8.53 41.39 5.41
C ALA A 796 7.28 40.53 5.14
N LEU A 797 6.58 40.08 6.19
CA LEU A 797 5.30 39.35 6.03
C LEU A 797 4.19 40.20 5.40
N PHE A 798 4.27 41.54 5.46
CA PHE A 798 3.29 42.42 4.82
C PHE A 798 3.61 42.77 3.37
N THR A 799 4.81 42.46 2.88
CA THR A 799 5.22 42.73 1.49
C THR A 799 5.00 41.51 0.59
N ARG A 800 4.60 41.75 -0.67
CA ARG A 800 4.31 40.67 -1.63
C ARG A 800 5.50 40.27 -2.53
N ALA A 801 6.46 41.18 -2.71
CA ALA A 801 7.54 41.08 -3.69
C ALA A 801 8.81 41.86 -3.27
N GLY A 802 9.15 41.83 -1.99
CA GLY A 802 10.35 42.46 -1.45
C GLY A 802 11.61 41.57 -1.53
N GLY A 803 11.45 40.26 -1.75
CA GLY A 803 12.57 39.31 -1.90
C GLY A 803 13.30 38.98 -0.59
N GLU A 804 12.71 39.31 0.57
CA GLU A 804 13.27 39.04 1.87
C GLU A 804 13.11 37.56 2.28
N ALA A 805 14.16 36.96 2.86
CA ALA A 805 14.09 35.59 3.37
C ALA A 805 13.37 35.57 4.73
N VAL A 806 12.18 34.98 4.79
CA VAL A 806 11.42 34.78 6.04
C VAL A 806 11.58 33.34 6.52
N GLU A 807 12.40 33.14 7.54
CA GLU A 807 12.57 31.84 8.20
C GLU A 807 11.52 31.66 9.31
N HIS A 808 10.61 30.68 9.16
CA HIS A 808 9.57 30.39 10.15
C HIS A 808 10.16 29.72 11.39
N ARG A 809 10.39 30.48 12.46
CA ARG A 809 10.76 29.88 13.76
C ARG A 809 9.51 29.39 14.49
N PRO A 810 9.54 28.20 15.11
CA PRO A 810 8.43 27.71 15.94
C PRO A 810 8.01 28.70 17.04
N ASP A 811 8.96 29.49 17.55
CA ASP A 811 8.73 30.45 18.65
C ASP A 811 7.92 31.69 18.24
N ASP A 812 7.90 32.06 16.96
CA ASP A 812 7.22 33.27 16.47
C ASP A 812 5.68 33.08 16.35
N ARG A 813 5.21 31.82 16.36
CA ARG A 813 3.79 31.46 16.22
C ARG A 813 3.22 30.89 17.52
N ILE A 814 1.96 31.22 17.79
CA ILE A 814 1.18 30.60 18.85
C ILE A 814 0.26 29.57 18.19
N ALA A 815 0.24 28.34 18.71
CA ALA A 815 -0.64 27.30 18.21
C ALA A 815 -2.11 27.71 18.42
N LEU A 816 -2.82 27.98 17.31
CA LEU A 816 -4.26 28.25 17.31
C LEU A 816 -5.02 26.97 17.64
N ARG A 817 -5.70 26.96 18.80
CA ARG A 817 -6.79 26.02 19.04
C ARG A 817 -8.07 26.64 18.48
N LEU A 818 -8.37 26.34 17.22
CA LEU A 818 -9.69 26.66 16.66
C LEU A 818 -10.72 25.75 17.34
N PRO A 819 -11.82 26.27 17.93
CA PRO A 819 -12.97 25.44 18.22
C PRO A 819 -13.51 24.96 16.87
N ASP A 820 -13.60 23.66 16.74
CA ASP A 820 -14.06 23.01 15.52
C ASP A 820 -15.39 23.63 15.07
N THR A 821 -15.41 24.09 13.83
CA THR A 821 -16.60 24.48 13.06
C THR A 821 -17.77 23.57 13.38
N ARG A 822 -18.85 24.08 14.00
CA ARG A 822 -20.16 23.41 14.26
C ARG A 822 -20.16 21.93 13.84
N ARG A 823 -19.41 21.10 14.55
CA ARG A 823 -19.33 19.67 14.22
C ARG A 823 -20.60 19.07 14.76
N ARG A 824 -21.48 18.63 13.87
CA ARG A 824 -22.55 17.69 14.23
C ARG A 824 -21.89 16.34 14.52
N SER A 825 -21.34 16.17 15.72
CA SER A 825 -20.80 14.89 16.14
C SER A 825 -21.96 13.91 16.29
N PHE A 826 -21.96 12.83 15.49
CA PHE A 826 -23.09 11.90 15.37
C PHE A 826 -24.40 12.53 14.88
N GLY A 827 -24.35 13.65 14.15
CA GLY A 827 -25.56 14.36 13.71
C GLY A 827 -26.20 15.27 14.78
N LEU A 828 -25.63 15.32 15.99
CA LEU A 828 -26.16 16.07 17.14
C LEU A 828 -25.42 17.38 17.37
N LEU A 829 -26.13 18.39 17.87
CA LEU A 829 -25.56 19.63 18.37
C LEU A 829 -24.88 19.39 19.73
N GLU A 830 -23.86 20.18 20.05
CA GLU A 830 -23.14 20.10 21.33
C GLU A 830 -24.08 20.23 22.55
N GLN A 831 -25.09 21.10 22.46
CA GLN A 831 -26.13 21.25 23.49
C GLN A 831 -26.94 19.96 23.71
N GLU A 832 -27.21 19.19 22.64
CA GLU A 832 -27.92 17.91 22.73
C GLU A 832 -27.04 16.85 23.38
N LEU A 833 -25.73 16.84 23.07
CA LEU A 833 -24.74 15.99 23.71
C LEU A 833 -24.62 16.29 25.21
N GLN A 834 -24.66 17.56 25.60
CA GLN A 834 -24.66 18.00 27.00
C GLN A 834 -25.96 17.62 27.72
N GLN A 835 -27.14 17.81 27.10
CA GLN A 835 -28.43 17.40 27.66
C GLN A 835 -28.51 15.88 27.90
N LEU A 836 -27.93 15.11 26.99
CA LEU A 836 -27.83 13.66 27.12
C LEU A 836 -26.76 13.21 28.14
N ARG A 837 -25.91 14.13 28.62
CA ARG A 837 -24.74 13.88 29.47
C ARG A 837 -23.79 12.84 28.85
N VAL A 838 -23.56 12.96 27.53
CA VAL A 838 -22.68 12.05 26.77
C VAL A 838 -21.26 12.02 27.35
N GLY A 839 -20.76 13.16 27.84
CA GLY A 839 -19.43 13.25 28.45
C GLY A 839 -19.27 12.34 29.67
N GLU A 840 -20.26 12.33 30.58
CA GLU A 840 -20.25 11.44 31.75
C GLU A 840 -20.38 9.97 31.36
N PHE A 841 -21.28 9.68 30.41
CA PHE A 841 -21.45 8.33 29.86
C PHE A 841 -20.14 7.78 29.28
N LEU A 842 -19.45 8.58 28.45
CA LEU A 842 -18.17 8.21 27.86
C LEU A 842 -17.06 8.11 28.89
N ALA A 843 -16.96 9.07 29.84
CA ALA A 843 -15.86 9.11 30.79
C ALA A 843 -15.99 8.06 31.91
N LYS A 844 -17.20 7.83 32.44
CA LYS A 844 -17.42 7.05 33.66
C LYS A 844 -18.37 5.85 33.46
N GLY A 845 -19.26 5.89 32.46
CA GLY A 845 -20.26 4.84 32.21
C GLY A 845 -19.68 3.60 31.50
N ILE A 846 -18.93 3.81 30.42
CA ILE A 846 -18.33 2.72 29.62
C ILE A 846 -16.85 2.48 29.94
N GLY A 847 -16.39 1.26 29.68
CA GLY A 847 -15.00 0.83 29.78
C GLY A 847 -14.12 1.34 28.64
N ASN A 848 -12.83 1.00 28.70
CA ASN A 848 -11.80 1.53 27.79
C ASN A 848 -11.63 0.70 26.50
N GLN A 849 -12.63 -0.06 26.06
CA GLN A 849 -12.51 -0.88 24.86
C GLN A 849 -13.81 -0.93 24.07
N VAL A 850 -13.69 -1.05 22.76
CA VAL A 850 -14.80 -1.36 21.85
C VAL A 850 -14.43 -2.58 21.01
N GLY A 851 -15.32 -3.57 21.01
CA GLY A 851 -15.25 -4.75 20.16
C GLY A 851 -16.24 -4.64 19.00
N MET A 852 -15.82 -5.02 17.81
CA MET A 852 -16.67 -5.27 16.64
C MET A 852 -16.61 -6.75 16.31
N HIS A 853 -17.78 -7.34 16.13
CA HIS A 853 -17.94 -8.78 16.02
C HIS A 853 -18.81 -9.14 14.82
N VAL A 854 -18.42 -10.20 14.10
CA VAL A 854 -19.15 -10.70 12.92
C VAL A 854 -19.71 -12.09 13.22
N TYR A 855 -20.95 -12.32 12.83
CA TYR A 855 -21.66 -13.59 12.98
C TYR A 855 -21.56 -14.49 11.74
N ASP A 856 -21.68 -15.80 11.98
CA ASP A 856 -21.83 -16.82 10.96
C ASP A 856 -23.21 -16.74 10.30
N THR A 857 -23.20 -16.40 9.00
CA THR A 857 -24.36 -16.41 8.10
C THR A 857 -23.90 -16.72 6.68
N ASP A 858 -24.85 -17.07 5.81
CA ASP A 858 -24.63 -17.06 4.37
C ASP A 858 -24.58 -15.60 3.88
N PRO A 859 -23.43 -15.11 3.37
CA PRO A 859 -23.34 -13.75 2.84
C PRO A 859 -24.13 -13.63 1.54
N LEU A 860 -24.83 -12.51 1.38
CA LEU A 860 -25.60 -12.21 0.15
C LEU A 860 -24.71 -11.72 -0.99
N PHE A 861 -23.61 -11.04 -0.67
CA PHE A 861 -22.60 -10.58 -1.63
C PHE A 861 -21.22 -11.13 -1.26
N ALA A 862 -20.44 -11.52 -2.27
CA ALA A 862 -19.07 -11.95 -2.06
C ALA A 862 -18.19 -10.76 -1.63
N PHE A 863 -17.55 -10.86 -0.46
CA PHE A 863 -16.59 -9.87 0.03
C PHE A 863 -15.17 -10.45 0.00
N SER A 864 -14.27 -9.84 -0.77
CA SER A 864 -12.86 -10.23 -0.79
C SER A 864 -12.10 -9.52 0.32
N LEU A 865 -11.93 -10.19 1.47
CA LEU A 865 -11.14 -9.69 2.58
C LEU A 865 -9.67 -9.37 2.16
N PRO A 866 -8.97 -10.17 1.33
CA PRO A 866 -7.63 -9.82 0.86
C PRO A 866 -7.60 -8.54 0.01
N SER A 867 -8.60 -8.34 -0.86
CA SER A 867 -8.68 -7.12 -1.69
C SER A 867 -9.02 -5.91 -0.84
N PHE A 868 -9.94 -6.05 0.12
CA PHE A 868 -10.25 -5.00 1.08
C PHE A 868 -9.05 -4.64 1.93
N LEU A 869 -8.38 -5.62 2.55
CA LEU A 869 -7.14 -5.40 3.30
C LEU A 869 -6.06 -4.78 2.41
N GLY A 870 -5.93 -5.18 1.14
CA GLY A 870 -4.99 -4.56 0.21
C GLY A 870 -5.32 -3.10 -0.13
N MET A 871 -6.60 -2.76 -0.31
CA MET A 871 -7.06 -1.37 -0.51
C MET A 871 -6.89 -0.54 0.76
N SER A 872 -7.25 -1.10 1.92
CA SER A 872 -7.02 -0.50 3.23
C SER A 872 -5.52 -0.28 3.46
N LEU A 873 -4.67 -1.31 3.31
CA LEU A 873 -3.20 -1.24 3.40
C LEU A 873 -2.61 -0.22 2.41
N GLY A 874 -3.13 -0.14 1.19
CA GLY A 874 -2.73 0.87 0.19
C GLY A 874 -3.05 2.31 0.61
N SER A 875 -4.15 2.52 1.34
CA SER A 875 -4.49 3.84 1.92
C SER A 875 -3.55 4.27 3.05
N PHE A 876 -2.83 3.34 3.70
CA PHE A 876 -1.76 3.66 4.66
C PHE A 876 -0.45 4.12 4.00
N THR A 877 -0.33 4.00 2.66
CA THR A 877 0.89 4.40 1.90
C THR A 877 0.78 5.77 1.20
N GLY A 878 -0.21 6.60 1.57
CA GLY A 878 -0.21 8.03 1.23
C GLY A 878 -0.89 8.44 -0.09
N ARG A 879 -1.72 7.58 -0.70
CA ARG A 879 -2.68 8.04 -1.73
C ARG A 879 -3.92 8.61 -1.04
N ARG A 880 -4.26 9.86 -1.37
CA ARG A 880 -5.47 10.58 -0.93
C ARG A 880 -6.72 9.69 -1.09
N GLY A 881 -7.49 9.52 -0.01
CA GLY A 881 -8.89 9.08 -0.04
C GLY A 881 -9.20 7.82 0.79
N PHE A 882 -10.27 7.92 1.59
CA PHE A 882 -11.00 6.90 2.38
C PHE A 882 -10.85 6.85 3.91
N LEU A 883 -10.18 7.80 4.57
CA LEU A 883 -10.35 8.01 6.02
C LEU A 883 -10.65 9.48 6.32
N ASP A 884 -11.82 9.93 5.86
CA ASP A 884 -12.56 11.02 6.49
C ASP A 884 -13.55 10.42 7.52
N ASP A 885 -14.09 11.23 8.43
CA ASP A 885 -14.99 10.88 9.54
C ASP A 885 -16.21 9.98 9.14
N GLU A 886 -16.50 9.82 7.85
CA GLU A 886 -17.61 9.03 7.29
C GLU A 886 -17.26 7.58 6.86
N ALA A 887 -15.98 7.20 6.81
CA ALA A 887 -15.58 5.90 6.25
C ALA A 887 -15.87 4.69 7.16
N LEU A 888 -15.71 4.85 8.48
CA LEU A 888 -15.98 3.78 9.45
C LEU A 888 -17.47 3.41 9.53
N PRO A 889 -18.41 4.38 9.57
CA PRO A 889 -19.84 4.10 9.45
C PRO A 889 -20.22 3.43 8.12
N ILE A 890 -19.65 3.86 6.99
CA ILE A 890 -19.90 3.27 5.67
C ILE A 890 -19.39 1.83 5.61
N ALA A 891 -18.19 1.55 6.14
CA ALA A 891 -17.65 0.20 6.20
C ALA A 891 -18.51 -0.72 7.10
N LEU A 892 -19.03 -0.20 8.22
CA LEU A 892 -19.95 -0.93 9.09
C LEU A 892 -21.30 -1.20 8.39
N LEU A 893 -21.84 -0.22 7.66
CA LEU A 893 -23.08 -0.34 6.88
C LEU A 893 -22.93 -1.36 5.73
N VAL A 894 -21.83 -1.31 4.98
CA VAL A 894 -21.51 -2.27 3.92
C VAL A 894 -21.31 -3.67 4.50
N SER A 895 -20.65 -3.79 5.66
CA SER A 895 -20.47 -5.07 6.35
C SER A 895 -21.81 -5.62 6.86
N ALA A 896 -22.68 -4.77 7.41
CA ALA A 896 -24.01 -5.13 7.91
C ALA A 896 -24.98 -5.60 6.81
N LEU A 897 -24.75 -5.21 5.55
CA LEU A 897 -25.48 -5.74 4.39
C LEU A 897 -25.13 -7.20 4.09
N ASN A 898 -23.91 -7.63 4.42
CA ASN A 898 -23.40 -8.95 4.10
C ASN A 898 -23.47 -9.94 5.25
N SER A 899 -23.30 -9.50 6.49
CA SER A 899 -23.36 -10.37 7.66
C SER A 899 -23.93 -9.63 8.88
N PRO A 900 -24.64 -10.32 9.78
CA PRO A 900 -25.00 -9.72 11.05
C PRO A 900 -23.74 -9.32 11.82
N VAL A 901 -23.70 -8.08 12.26
CA VAL A 901 -22.57 -7.49 12.99
C VAL A 901 -23.08 -6.85 14.26
N TYR A 902 -22.24 -6.84 15.29
CA TYR A 902 -22.52 -6.08 16.50
C TYR A 902 -21.25 -5.47 17.09
N LEU A 903 -21.45 -4.34 17.76
CA LEU A 903 -20.46 -3.69 18.61
C LEU A 903 -20.71 -4.12 20.05
N SER A 904 -19.64 -4.30 20.81
CA SER A 904 -19.65 -4.55 22.24
C SER A 904 -18.79 -3.52 22.96
N VAL A 905 -19.28 -3.00 24.07
CA VAL A 905 -18.57 -2.04 24.91
C VAL A 905 -18.77 -2.48 26.36
N PRO A 906 -17.71 -2.78 27.14
CA PRO A 906 -17.86 -3.10 28.55
C PRO A 906 -18.43 -1.91 29.32
N VAL A 907 -19.21 -2.21 30.35
CA VAL A 907 -19.84 -1.23 31.21
C VAL A 907 -19.04 -1.13 32.50
N GLN A 908 -18.62 0.09 32.83
CA GLN A 908 -17.91 0.41 34.07
C GLN A 908 -18.90 0.76 35.19
N ASP A 909 -19.92 1.57 34.89
CA ASP A 909 -21.00 1.91 35.83
C ASP A 909 -22.37 1.62 35.19
N PRO A 910 -23.03 0.52 35.59
CA PRO A 910 -24.34 0.13 35.07
C PRO A 910 -25.43 1.18 35.27
N ASN A 911 -25.44 1.86 36.43
CA ASN A 911 -26.48 2.83 36.76
C ASN A 911 -26.38 4.06 35.86
N MET A 912 -25.15 4.47 35.55
CA MET A 912 -24.89 5.61 34.67
C MET A 912 -25.27 5.32 33.22
N VAL A 913 -24.95 4.11 32.74
CA VAL A 913 -25.36 3.66 31.40
C VAL A 913 -26.89 3.57 31.30
N ASP A 914 -27.58 3.05 32.32
CA ASP A 914 -29.04 3.00 32.34
C ASP A 914 -29.69 4.39 32.37
N ALA A 915 -29.14 5.32 33.15
CA ALA A 915 -29.59 6.71 33.18
C ALA A 915 -29.40 7.40 31.82
N PHE A 916 -28.26 7.17 31.15
CA PHE A 916 -28.01 7.66 29.80
C PHE A 916 -29.01 7.09 28.80
N LEU A 917 -29.20 5.77 28.78
CA LEU A 917 -30.15 5.11 27.88
C LEU A 917 -31.58 5.63 28.07
N THR A 918 -31.99 5.89 29.31
CA THR A 918 -33.30 6.47 29.63
C THR A 918 -33.48 7.88 29.04
N ARG A 919 -32.44 8.73 29.11
CA ARG A 919 -32.47 10.07 28.48
C ARG A 919 -32.48 9.97 26.96
N LEU A 920 -31.69 9.04 26.41
CA LEU A 920 -31.63 8.76 24.99
C LEU A 920 -32.99 8.31 24.45
N ASP A 921 -33.74 7.51 25.21
CA ASP A 921 -35.10 7.07 24.84
C ASP A 921 -36.04 8.26 24.62
N GLY A 922 -36.04 9.21 25.56
CA GLY A 922 -36.85 10.43 25.44
C GLY A 922 -36.40 11.36 24.32
N PHE A 923 -35.11 11.34 23.96
CA PHE A 923 -34.59 12.10 22.83
C PHE A 923 -34.97 11.47 21.48
N LEU A 924 -34.69 10.17 21.29
CA LEU A 924 -34.98 9.46 20.04
C LEU A 924 -36.48 9.34 19.77
N ALA A 925 -37.31 9.20 20.80
CA ALA A 925 -38.77 9.23 20.65
C ALA A 925 -39.28 10.59 20.13
N ARG A 926 -38.62 11.70 20.51
CA ARG A 926 -38.93 13.03 19.96
C ARG A 926 -38.41 13.17 18.53
N LEU A 927 -37.18 12.73 18.28
CA LEU A 927 -36.54 12.80 16.97
C LEU A 927 -37.32 12.00 15.91
N ALA A 928 -37.73 10.76 16.21
CA ALA A 928 -38.51 9.92 15.31
C ALA A 928 -39.92 10.46 15.00
N ARG A 929 -40.40 11.47 15.75
CA ARG A 929 -41.69 12.15 15.51
C ARG A 929 -41.54 13.48 14.76
N GLN A 930 -40.32 13.93 14.50
CA GLN A 930 -40.07 15.10 13.66
C GLN A 930 -40.18 14.70 12.18
N THR A 931 -41.18 15.23 11.48
CA THR A 931 -41.30 15.09 10.02
C THR A 931 -40.46 16.15 9.32
N ASP A 932 -39.60 15.74 8.39
CA ASP A 932 -38.81 16.65 7.56
C ASP A 932 -39.75 17.42 6.59
N PRO A 933 -39.89 18.76 6.71
CA PRO A 933 -40.90 19.51 5.94
C PRO A 933 -40.51 19.80 4.49
N GLY A 934 -39.30 19.47 4.03
CA GLY A 934 -38.83 19.93 2.72
C GLY A 934 -37.75 19.06 2.08
N GLY A 935 -38.08 18.47 0.93
CA GLY A 935 -37.13 17.71 0.08
C GLY A 935 -37.85 16.99 -1.06
N MET A 936 -37.15 16.74 -2.16
CA MET A 936 -37.65 15.89 -3.26
C MET A 936 -38.09 14.51 -2.70
N PRO A 937 -39.23 13.94 -3.15
CA PRO A 937 -39.79 12.70 -2.58
C PRO A 937 -38.85 11.50 -2.51
N MET A 938 -37.83 11.44 -3.38
CA MET A 938 -36.84 10.36 -3.43
C MET A 938 -35.80 10.41 -2.29
N PHE A 939 -35.61 11.58 -1.65
CA PHE A 939 -34.59 11.80 -0.61
C PHE A 939 -35.18 12.04 0.78
N ARG A 940 -36.50 11.84 0.96
CA ARG A 940 -37.13 11.94 2.29
C ARG A 940 -36.57 10.87 3.21
N VAL A 941 -36.16 11.28 4.41
CA VAL A 941 -35.65 10.39 5.45
C VAL A 941 -36.76 10.15 6.48
N ASP A 942 -37.43 9.00 6.42
CA ASP A 942 -38.41 8.62 7.45
C ASP A 942 -37.71 7.95 8.62
N GLN A 943 -37.99 8.36 9.84
CA GLN A 943 -37.35 7.86 11.06
C GLN A 943 -38.34 7.10 11.94
N ASP A 944 -37.87 6.12 12.70
CA ASP A 944 -38.69 5.24 13.51
C ASP A 944 -37.93 4.79 14.76
N TYR A 945 -38.62 4.74 15.91
CA TYR A 945 -38.06 4.35 17.20
C TYR A 945 -39.07 3.52 18.00
N TYR A 946 -38.65 2.37 18.51
CA TYR A 946 -39.47 1.48 19.33
C TYR A 946 -38.62 0.62 20.27
N GLN A 947 -39.26 -0.02 21.24
CA GLN A 947 -38.63 -0.92 22.20
C GLN A 947 -39.19 -2.34 22.06
N LEU A 948 -38.36 -3.33 22.36
CA LEU A 948 -38.64 -4.76 22.25
C LEU A 948 -38.31 -5.47 23.58
N PRO A 949 -39.10 -6.47 24.00
CA PRO A 949 -38.77 -7.28 25.16
C PRO A 949 -37.52 -8.15 24.89
N LEU A 950 -36.60 -8.23 25.85
CA LEU A 950 -35.38 -9.04 25.77
C LEU A 950 -35.11 -9.72 27.13
N GLY A 951 -35.78 -10.82 27.40
CA GLY A 951 -35.72 -11.49 28.71
C GLY A 951 -36.15 -10.54 29.84
N GLU A 952 -35.28 -10.35 30.85
CA GLU A 952 -35.48 -9.37 31.94
C GLU A 952 -35.08 -7.92 31.57
N SER A 953 -34.57 -7.71 30.35
CA SER A 953 -34.10 -6.40 29.86
C SER A 953 -34.96 -5.91 28.69
N THR A 954 -34.73 -4.66 28.27
CA THR A 954 -35.41 -4.04 27.13
C THR A 954 -34.41 -3.68 26.05
N ALA A 955 -34.64 -4.20 24.83
CA ALA A 955 -33.90 -3.79 23.65
C ALA A 955 -34.55 -2.57 23.01
N ARG A 956 -33.73 -1.66 22.49
CA ARG A 956 -34.17 -0.46 21.77
C ARG A 956 -33.89 -0.64 20.29
N ALA A 957 -34.74 -0.10 19.45
CA ALA A 957 -34.61 -0.15 18.01
C ALA A 957 -34.80 1.25 17.42
N TYR A 958 -33.90 1.64 16.53
CA TYR A 958 -34.02 2.87 15.74
C TYR A 958 -33.76 2.55 14.28
N GLY A 959 -34.58 3.12 13.41
CA GLY A 959 -34.44 2.94 11.98
C GLY A 959 -34.69 4.21 11.21
N PHE A 960 -33.95 4.38 10.13
CA PHE A 960 -34.17 5.46 9.17
C PHE A 960 -34.34 4.84 7.77
N GLN A 961 -35.20 5.45 6.97
CA GLN A 961 -35.55 5.00 5.64
C GLN A 961 -35.24 6.11 4.63
N VAL A 962 -34.48 5.78 3.60
CA VAL A 962 -34.20 6.67 2.48
C VAL A 962 -34.76 6.00 1.23
N GLY A 963 -35.79 6.61 0.64
CA GLY A 963 -36.52 6.00 -0.47
C GLY A 963 -37.08 4.61 -0.10
N PRO A 964 -36.79 3.53 -0.85
CA PRO A 964 -37.32 2.19 -0.57
C PRO A 964 -36.52 1.40 0.48
N VAL A 965 -35.39 1.91 0.98
CA VAL A 965 -34.48 1.17 1.84
C VAL A 965 -34.60 1.65 3.28
N LYS A 966 -35.00 0.76 4.21
CA LYS A 966 -35.09 1.04 5.65
C LYS A 966 -34.01 0.30 6.44
N TRP A 967 -33.13 1.06 7.08
CA TRP A 967 -32.09 0.58 7.97
C TRP A 967 -32.61 0.52 9.40
N ARG A 968 -32.13 -0.46 10.19
CA ARG A 968 -32.52 -0.64 11.60
C ARG A 968 -31.31 -1.09 12.42
N PHE A 969 -31.15 -0.49 13.58
CA PHE A 969 -30.15 -0.86 14.58
C PHE A 969 -30.85 -1.16 15.89
N PHE A 970 -30.31 -2.12 16.63
CA PHE A 970 -30.85 -2.60 17.89
C PHE A 970 -29.79 -2.46 18.97
N TRP A 971 -30.12 -2.04 20.18
CA TRP A 971 -29.14 -2.02 21.27
C TRP A 971 -29.75 -2.29 22.62
N ALA A 972 -28.94 -2.88 23.52
CA ALA A 972 -29.32 -3.18 24.89
C ALA A 972 -28.08 -3.25 25.79
N ARG A 973 -28.24 -2.91 27.07
CA ARG A 973 -27.27 -3.26 28.11
C ARG A 973 -27.63 -4.66 28.63
N ILE A 974 -26.70 -5.61 28.51
CA ILE A 974 -26.87 -6.99 28.97
C ILE A 974 -25.73 -7.30 29.94
N GLY A 975 -26.05 -7.40 31.24
CA GLY A 975 -25.04 -7.52 32.29
C GLY A 975 -24.05 -6.35 32.28
N ASN A 976 -22.76 -6.67 32.15
CA ASN A 976 -21.66 -5.72 32.16
C ASN A 976 -21.23 -5.31 30.73
N GLY A 977 -22.08 -5.52 29.71
CA GLY A 977 -21.82 -5.11 28.34
C GLY A 977 -22.96 -4.27 27.78
N LEU A 978 -22.62 -3.23 27.01
CA LEU A 978 -23.52 -2.49 26.14
C LEU A 978 -23.29 -2.96 24.71
N TYR A 979 -24.35 -3.41 24.05
CA TYR A 979 -24.27 -4.03 22.73
C TYR A 979 -25.13 -3.27 21.72
N VAL A 980 -24.56 -2.99 20.54
CA VAL A 980 -25.27 -2.40 19.39
C VAL A 980 -25.21 -3.38 18.24
N ALA A 981 -26.34 -3.91 17.81
CA ALA A 981 -26.45 -5.01 16.85
C ALA A 981 -27.24 -4.60 15.59
N SER A 982 -26.87 -5.17 14.44
CA SER A 982 -27.61 -4.99 13.18
C SER A 982 -28.91 -5.80 13.12
N LYS A 983 -29.06 -6.81 13.99
CA LYS A 983 -30.22 -7.72 14.04
C LYS A 983 -30.63 -7.99 15.50
N PRO A 984 -31.93 -8.15 15.80
CA PRO A 984 -32.42 -8.30 17.17
C PRO A 984 -32.01 -9.64 17.81
N PHE A 985 -31.99 -10.73 17.03
CA PHE A 985 -31.62 -12.06 17.54
C PHE A 985 -30.20 -12.13 18.11
N ILE A 986 -29.30 -11.22 17.72
CA ILE A 986 -27.95 -11.12 18.29
C ILE A 986 -28.02 -10.78 19.78
N LEU A 987 -28.92 -9.87 20.16
CA LEU A 987 -29.10 -9.48 21.56
C LEU A 987 -29.73 -10.63 22.36
N GLU A 988 -30.59 -11.44 21.74
CA GLU A 988 -31.18 -12.64 22.35
C GLU A 988 -30.10 -13.70 22.63
N ASP A 989 -29.24 -13.98 21.65
CA ASP A 989 -28.09 -14.88 21.81
C ASP A 989 -27.16 -14.40 22.93
N LEU A 990 -26.84 -13.10 22.98
CA LEU A 990 -25.99 -12.51 24.02
C LEU A 990 -26.63 -12.59 25.41
N ALA A 991 -27.94 -12.42 25.52
CA ALA A 991 -28.67 -12.59 26.77
C ALA A 991 -28.67 -14.07 27.23
N ALA A 992 -28.81 -15.02 26.30
CA ALA A 992 -28.81 -16.45 26.58
C ALA A 992 -27.43 -16.97 27.07
N ILE A 993 -26.32 -16.40 26.61
CA ILE A 993 -24.98 -16.77 27.11
C ILE A 993 -24.88 -16.58 28.64
N ARG A 994 -25.58 -15.59 29.19
CA ARG A 994 -25.59 -15.32 30.63
C ARG A 994 -26.39 -16.36 31.42
N THR A 995 -27.48 -16.89 30.85
CA THR A 995 -28.32 -17.90 31.51
C THR A 995 -27.73 -19.30 31.39
N ASP A 996 -27.14 -19.62 30.24
CA ASP A 996 -26.81 -21.00 29.86
C ASP A 996 -25.30 -21.29 29.84
N GLY A 997 -24.43 -20.26 29.94
CA GLY A 997 -22.97 -20.39 30.01
C GLY A 997 -22.27 -20.80 28.71
N ALA A 998 -22.99 -20.91 27.59
CA ALA A 998 -22.46 -21.34 26.29
C ALA A 998 -21.73 -20.20 25.54
N ALA A 999 -20.50 -19.89 25.92
CA ALA A 999 -19.65 -18.90 25.25
C ALA A 999 -18.63 -19.53 24.28
N ALA A 1000 -18.34 -18.84 23.17
CA ALA A 1000 -17.43 -19.29 22.11
C ALA A 1000 -15.96 -19.03 22.45
N GLY A 1001 -15.39 -19.87 23.30
CA GLY A 1001 -14.05 -19.66 23.84
C GLY A 1001 -14.05 -18.48 24.82
N GLY A 1002 -13.59 -18.72 26.04
CA GLY A 1002 -13.55 -17.70 27.06
C GLY A 1002 -12.70 -16.47 26.68
N PRO A 1003 -12.92 -15.34 27.37
CA PRO A 1003 -12.12 -14.13 27.20
C PRO A 1003 -10.62 -14.42 27.34
N ARG A 1004 -9.80 -14.03 26.35
CA ARG A 1004 -8.33 -14.15 26.41
C ARG A 1004 -7.78 -13.06 27.32
N LYS A 1005 -7.58 -13.40 28.61
CA LYS A 1005 -7.02 -12.46 29.60
C LYS A 1005 -5.53 -12.17 29.40
N ASP A 1006 -4.82 -13.01 28.64
CA ASP A 1006 -3.41 -12.91 28.27
C ASP A 1006 -3.16 -11.94 27.10
N ALA A 1007 -4.19 -11.57 26.33
CA ALA A 1007 -4.05 -10.71 25.15
C ALA A 1007 -4.10 -9.22 25.51
N VAL A 1008 -3.08 -8.77 26.26
CA VAL A 1008 -2.88 -7.36 26.65
C VAL A 1008 -2.35 -6.58 25.46
N ALA A 1009 -3.17 -5.70 24.88
CA ALA A 1009 -2.85 -4.99 23.63
C ALA A 1009 -3.57 -3.64 23.53
N HIS A 1010 -3.22 -2.84 22.52
CA HIS A 1010 -3.95 -1.65 22.10
C HIS A 1010 -4.98 -1.96 21.01
N ALA A 1011 -4.70 -2.98 20.18
CA ALA A 1011 -5.67 -3.56 19.26
C ALA A 1011 -5.52 -5.09 19.19
N LEU A 1012 -6.63 -5.77 18.94
CA LEU A 1012 -6.73 -7.22 18.81
C LEU A 1012 -7.60 -7.57 17.61
N VAL A 1013 -7.16 -8.53 16.81
CA VAL A 1013 -7.94 -9.17 15.76
C VAL A 1013 -7.95 -10.67 16.03
N ARG A 1014 -9.13 -11.28 16.08
CA ARG A 1014 -9.29 -12.72 16.33
C ARG A 1014 -10.22 -13.34 15.30
N MET A 1015 -9.75 -14.41 14.67
CA MET A 1015 -10.51 -15.24 13.72
C MET A 1015 -10.75 -16.60 14.34
N ARG A 1016 -12.00 -17.08 14.29
CA ARG A 1016 -12.39 -18.38 14.87
C ARG A 1016 -12.93 -19.34 13.78
N PRO A 1017 -12.07 -19.90 12.91
CA PRO A 1017 -12.47 -20.85 11.86
C PRO A 1017 -13.38 -22.00 12.33
N GLN A 1018 -13.24 -22.43 13.58
CA GLN A 1018 -14.07 -23.49 14.19
C GLN A 1018 -15.58 -23.17 14.27
N HIS A 1019 -15.99 -21.90 14.13
CA HIS A 1019 -17.39 -21.46 14.15
C HIS A 1019 -17.93 -21.12 12.76
N TRP A 1020 -17.16 -21.40 11.70
CA TRP A 1020 -17.55 -21.10 10.33
C TRP A 1020 -18.43 -22.25 9.79
N ASP A 1021 -19.68 -22.33 10.23
CA ASP A 1021 -20.59 -23.39 9.80
C ASP A 1021 -21.27 -23.05 8.46
N ARG A 1022 -21.89 -21.87 8.37
CA ARG A 1022 -22.64 -21.40 7.19
C ARG A 1022 -21.76 -20.59 6.24
N VAL A 1023 -20.94 -19.70 6.78
CA VAL A 1023 -20.10 -18.79 5.98
C VAL A 1023 -19.04 -19.58 5.19
N LEU A 1024 -18.62 -20.75 5.69
CA LEU A 1024 -17.57 -21.56 5.08
C LEU A 1024 -17.93 -22.07 3.69
N SER A 1025 -19.21 -22.36 3.40
CA SER A 1025 -19.61 -22.74 2.02
C SER A 1025 -19.37 -21.61 1.04
N SER A 1026 -19.70 -20.37 1.42
CA SER A 1026 -19.50 -19.19 0.56
C SER A 1026 -18.02 -18.84 0.42
N TYR A 1027 -17.23 -18.95 1.49
CA TYR A 1027 -15.77 -18.81 1.40
C TYR A 1027 -15.15 -19.90 0.52
N LYS A 1028 -15.56 -21.16 0.66
CA LYS A 1028 -15.12 -22.26 -0.20
C LYS A 1028 -15.46 -21.99 -1.66
N LEU A 1029 -16.65 -21.46 -1.94
CA LEU A 1029 -17.03 -21.08 -3.30
C LEU A 1029 -16.08 -20.00 -3.85
N GLY A 1030 -15.87 -18.91 -3.11
CA GLY A 1030 -14.94 -17.85 -3.52
C GLY A 1030 -13.50 -18.33 -3.69
N TRP A 1031 -13.03 -19.22 -2.82
CA TRP A 1031 -11.72 -19.87 -2.95
C TRP A 1031 -11.63 -20.76 -4.18
N ALA A 1032 -12.69 -21.50 -4.52
CA ALA A 1032 -12.78 -22.33 -5.72
C ALA A 1032 -12.83 -21.47 -6.99
N GLU A 1033 -13.50 -20.31 -6.97
CA GLU A 1033 -13.49 -19.33 -8.06
C GLU A 1033 -12.08 -18.77 -8.29
N ASN A 1034 -11.38 -18.40 -7.22
CA ASN A 1034 -9.99 -17.95 -7.29
C ASN A 1034 -9.05 -19.06 -7.80
N ASN A 1035 -9.22 -20.30 -7.33
CA ASN A 1035 -8.44 -21.45 -7.82
C ASN A 1035 -8.68 -21.71 -9.32
N ARG A 1036 -9.94 -21.62 -9.77
CA ARG A 1036 -10.30 -21.74 -11.19
C ARG A 1036 -9.61 -20.65 -11.99
N GLU A 1037 -9.74 -19.39 -11.57
CA GLU A 1037 -9.16 -18.26 -12.28
C GLU A 1037 -7.63 -18.37 -12.36
N ALA A 1038 -6.98 -18.72 -11.25
CA ALA A 1038 -5.55 -18.97 -11.20
C ALA A 1038 -5.11 -20.11 -12.12
N CYS A 1039 -5.89 -21.19 -12.17
CA CYS A 1039 -5.64 -22.30 -13.09
C CYS A 1039 -5.85 -21.89 -14.55
N LEU A 1040 -6.84 -21.06 -14.87
CA LEU A 1040 -7.11 -20.60 -16.24
C LEU A 1040 -6.04 -19.62 -16.74
N GLN A 1041 -5.46 -18.81 -15.86
CA GLN A 1041 -4.31 -17.94 -16.19
C GLN A 1041 -3.07 -18.74 -16.61
N ASN A 1042 -2.92 -20.00 -16.13
CA ASN A 1042 -1.87 -20.89 -16.61
C ASN A 1042 -2.13 -21.42 -18.04
N VAL A 1043 -3.40 -21.50 -18.47
CA VAL A 1043 -3.77 -22.16 -19.73
C VAL A 1043 -3.26 -21.39 -20.95
N GLY A 1044 -3.22 -20.06 -20.94
CA GLY A 1044 -2.66 -19.24 -22.03
C GLY A 1044 -1.19 -19.59 -22.33
N PRO A 1045 -0.28 -19.45 -21.35
CA PRO A 1045 1.14 -19.80 -21.52
C PRO A 1045 1.34 -21.27 -21.90
N LEU A 1046 0.59 -22.18 -21.28
CA LEU A 1046 0.66 -23.61 -21.60
C LEU A 1046 0.15 -23.93 -23.02
N SER A 1047 -0.84 -23.21 -23.53
CA SER A 1047 -1.31 -23.32 -24.92
C SER A 1047 -0.25 -22.86 -25.90
N SER A 1048 0.49 -21.80 -25.56
CA SER A 1048 1.63 -21.33 -26.35
C SER A 1048 2.76 -22.36 -26.39
N LEU A 1049 3.04 -23.05 -25.28
CA LEU A 1049 4.03 -24.13 -25.23
C LEU A 1049 3.58 -25.39 -25.97
N ALA A 1050 2.29 -25.72 -25.93
CA ALA A 1050 1.71 -26.85 -26.65
C ALA A 1050 2.07 -26.83 -28.13
N ARG A 1051 2.01 -25.65 -28.78
CA ARG A 1051 2.37 -25.44 -30.19
C ARG A 1051 3.80 -25.84 -30.54
N VAL A 1052 4.67 -25.92 -29.55
CA VAL A 1052 6.09 -26.24 -29.71
C VAL A 1052 6.40 -27.70 -29.38
N ILE A 1053 5.70 -28.28 -28.40
CA ILE A 1053 6.00 -29.63 -27.90
C ILE A 1053 5.05 -30.70 -28.41
N ALA A 1054 3.85 -30.33 -28.88
CA ALA A 1054 2.90 -31.26 -29.44
C ALA A 1054 3.48 -31.90 -30.71
N SER A 1055 3.42 -33.22 -30.79
CA SER A 1055 3.89 -34.00 -31.93
C SER A 1055 2.69 -34.64 -32.65
N PRO A 1056 2.64 -34.64 -34.00
CA PRO A 1056 1.60 -35.33 -34.74
C PRO A 1056 1.80 -36.86 -34.65
N GLY A 1057 0.80 -37.61 -34.15
CA GLY A 1057 0.89 -39.07 -34.02
C GLY A 1057 -0.03 -39.68 -32.95
N LYS A 1058 0.22 -40.94 -32.56
CA LYS A 1058 -0.54 -41.61 -31.49
C LYS A 1058 -0.28 -40.92 -30.16
N GLU A 1059 -1.34 -40.39 -29.61
CA GLU A 1059 -1.27 -39.43 -28.54
C GLU A 1059 -0.81 -40.04 -27.20
N PRO A 1060 0.12 -39.38 -26.49
CA PRO A 1060 0.51 -39.84 -25.17
C PRO A 1060 -0.64 -39.65 -24.18
N PRO A 1061 -0.76 -40.53 -23.16
CA PRO A 1061 -1.79 -40.42 -22.14
C PRO A 1061 -1.68 -39.07 -21.40
N THR A 1062 -2.79 -38.59 -20.84
CA THR A 1062 -2.90 -37.28 -20.17
C THR A 1062 -1.77 -36.99 -19.17
N ASN A 1063 -1.29 -38.01 -18.45
CA ASN A 1063 -0.18 -37.87 -17.49
C ASN A 1063 1.14 -37.49 -18.18
N ALA A 1064 1.43 -38.09 -19.33
CA ALA A 1064 2.64 -37.78 -20.10
C ALA A 1064 2.53 -36.40 -20.77
N ARG A 1065 1.32 -35.99 -21.22
CA ARG A 1065 1.09 -34.60 -21.69
C ARG A 1065 1.33 -33.58 -20.59
N HIS A 1066 0.79 -33.84 -19.41
CA HIS A 1066 0.96 -32.97 -18.25
C HIS A 1066 2.43 -32.80 -17.89
N ALA A 1067 3.17 -33.90 -17.75
CA ALA A 1067 4.60 -33.85 -17.43
C ALA A 1067 5.40 -33.07 -18.48
N ALA A 1068 5.09 -33.25 -19.77
CA ALA A 1068 5.75 -32.52 -20.84
C ALA A 1068 5.44 -31.00 -20.83
N LEU A 1069 4.20 -30.61 -20.54
CA LEU A 1069 3.80 -29.20 -20.41
C LEU A 1069 4.46 -28.53 -19.19
N VAL A 1070 4.48 -29.21 -18.04
CA VAL A 1070 5.13 -28.71 -16.83
C VAL A 1070 6.62 -28.53 -17.07
N ALA A 1071 7.30 -29.54 -17.63
CA ALA A 1071 8.71 -29.46 -17.97
C ALA A 1071 9.03 -28.36 -19.00
N ALA A 1072 8.13 -28.13 -19.97
CA ALA A 1072 8.25 -27.01 -20.91
C ALA A 1072 8.07 -25.66 -20.20
N GLY A 1073 7.15 -25.56 -19.25
CA GLY A 1073 6.95 -24.35 -18.44
C GLY A 1073 8.18 -23.99 -17.62
N GLU A 1074 8.79 -24.98 -16.96
CA GLU A 1074 10.04 -24.81 -16.22
C GLU A 1074 11.19 -24.39 -17.15
N ARG A 1075 11.23 -24.94 -18.36
CA ARG A 1075 12.29 -24.67 -19.33
C ARG A 1075 12.20 -23.31 -20.02
N TYR A 1076 11.01 -22.87 -20.43
CA TYR A 1076 10.83 -21.65 -21.23
C TYR A 1076 10.40 -20.43 -20.41
N PHE A 1077 9.64 -20.65 -19.33
CA PHE A 1077 9.12 -19.57 -18.49
C PHE A 1077 9.70 -19.56 -17.08
N ASP A 1078 10.62 -20.49 -16.76
CA ASP A 1078 11.24 -20.59 -15.43
C ASP A 1078 10.19 -20.65 -14.30
N SER A 1079 9.09 -21.36 -14.60
CA SER A 1079 7.91 -21.40 -13.75
C SER A 1079 7.33 -22.82 -13.73
N HIS A 1080 7.10 -23.34 -12.52
CA HIS A 1080 6.38 -24.58 -12.34
C HIS A 1080 4.87 -24.30 -12.31
N PHE A 1081 4.16 -24.78 -13.32
CA PHE A 1081 2.71 -24.61 -13.44
C PHE A 1081 1.97 -25.78 -12.78
N PHE A 1082 1.04 -25.48 -11.88
CA PHE A 1082 0.24 -26.50 -11.20
C PHE A 1082 -1.24 -26.08 -11.14
N CYS A 1083 -2.13 -27.06 -11.02
CA CYS A 1083 -3.53 -26.80 -10.74
C CYS A 1083 -3.75 -26.78 -9.21
N PRO A 1084 -4.32 -25.71 -8.63
CA PRO A 1084 -4.53 -25.62 -7.17
C PRO A 1084 -5.39 -26.75 -6.60
N ASP A 1085 -6.33 -27.29 -7.39
CA ASP A 1085 -7.20 -28.40 -7.00
C ASP A 1085 -6.67 -29.79 -7.42
N GLY A 1086 -5.39 -29.88 -7.84
CA GLY A 1086 -4.73 -31.15 -8.19
C GLY A 1086 -5.07 -31.69 -9.59
N GLY A 1087 -5.63 -30.85 -10.46
CA GLY A 1087 -5.87 -31.16 -11.86
C GLY A 1087 -4.60 -31.31 -12.70
N ARG A 1088 -4.74 -31.93 -13.87
CA ARG A 1088 -3.66 -32.11 -14.86
C ARG A 1088 -3.92 -31.23 -16.07
N TYR A 1089 -2.83 -30.75 -16.67
CA TYR A 1089 -2.87 -30.00 -17.93
C TYR A 1089 -2.65 -30.92 -19.13
N ALA A 1090 -3.40 -30.72 -20.20
CA ALA A 1090 -3.20 -31.41 -21.46
C ALA A 1090 -3.48 -30.47 -22.63
N TRP A 1091 -2.68 -30.56 -23.69
CA TRP A 1091 -2.96 -29.84 -24.94
C TRP A 1091 -4.12 -30.46 -25.70
N SER A 1092 -4.82 -29.65 -26.50
CA SER A 1092 -5.86 -30.07 -27.44
C SER A 1092 -5.28 -30.83 -28.63
N ASP A 1093 -6.12 -31.60 -29.33
CA ASP A 1093 -5.69 -32.48 -30.42
C ASP A 1093 -5.09 -31.71 -31.61
N ASP A 1094 -5.48 -30.44 -31.80
CA ASP A 1094 -4.88 -29.52 -32.78
C ASP A 1094 -3.51 -28.95 -32.34
N GLY A 1095 -3.08 -29.22 -31.11
CA GLY A 1095 -1.83 -28.72 -30.52
C GLY A 1095 -1.80 -27.22 -30.24
N LYS A 1096 -2.92 -26.50 -30.42
CA LYS A 1096 -2.99 -25.03 -30.30
C LYS A 1096 -3.45 -24.51 -28.96
N GLY A 1097 -4.15 -25.34 -28.21
CA GLY A 1097 -4.74 -25.02 -26.91
C GLY A 1097 -4.27 -25.98 -25.84
N ALA A 1098 -4.53 -25.59 -24.59
CA ALA A 1098 -4.42 -26.45 -23.42
C ALA A 1098 -5.71 -26.40 -22.61
N SER A 1099 -5.91 -27.41 -21.78
CA SER A 1099 -7.02 -27.46 -20.83
C SER A 1099 -6.60 -28.15 -19.53
N CYS A 1100 -7.26 -27.79 -18.44
CA CYS A 1100 -7.16 -28.46 -17.16
C CYS A 1100 -8.27 -29.52 -17.04
N THR A 1101 -7.92 -30.70 -16.51
CA THR A 1101 -8.90 -31.78 -16.25
C THR A 1101 -9.98 -31.37 -15.25
N VAL A 1102 -9.69 -30.44 -14.34
CA VAL A 1102 -10.62 -29.93 -13.31
C VAL A 1102 -11.32 -28.67 -13.81
N HIS A 1103 -10.55 -27.66 -14.25
CA HIS A 1103 -11.09 -26.33 -14.53
C HIS A 1103 -11.40 -26.03 -16.01
N GLY A 1104 -11.11 -26.96 -16.92
CA GLY A 1104 -11.37 -26.75 -18.36
C GLY A 1104 -10.42 -25.74 -19.01
N SER A 1105 -10.94 -24.95 -19.94
CA SER A 1105 -10.24 -23.88 -20.67
C SER A 1105 -10.98 -22.55 -20.51
N ALA A 1106 -10.43 -21.43 -20.97
CA ALA A 1106 -11.14 -20.14 -20.92
C ALA A 1106 -12.44 -20.13 -21.75
N SER A 1107 -12.50 -20.91 -22.83
CA SER A 1107 -13.68 -21.06 -23.68
C SER A 1107 -14.70 -22.07 -23.15
N ALA A 1108 -14.30 -22.96 -22.24
CA ALA A 1108 -15.15 -23.97 -21.61
C ALA A 1108 -14.76 -24.15 -20.13
N PRO A 1109 -14.98 -23.12 -19.28
CA PRO A 1109 -14.55 -23.16 -17.89
C PRO A 1109 -15.41 -24.14 -17.09
N ARG A 1110 -14.76 -24.87 -16.17
CA ARG A 1110 -15.39 -25.80 -15.23
C ARG A 1110 -14.97 -25.44 -13.81
N GLN A 1111 -15.85 -25.74 -12.86
CA GLN A 1111 -15.58 -25.44 -11.45
C GLN A 1111 -16.14 -26.55 -10.56
N PRO A 1112 -15.35 -27.07 -9.59
CA PRO A 1112 -15.89 -27.89 -8.52
C PRO A 1112 -16.66 -27.03 -7.51
N ALA A 1113 -17.62 -27.61 -6.79
CA ALA A 1113 -18.43 -26.87 -5.80
C ALA A 1113 -17.62 -26.29 -4.63
N ALA A 1114 -16.44 -26.84 -4.35
CA ALA A 1114 -15.49 -26.38 -3.33
C ALA A 1114 -14.05 -26.83 -3.71
N PRO A 1115 -13.01 -26.25 -3.09
CA PRO A 1115 -11.64 -26.69 -3.29
C PRO A 1115 -11.48 -28.16 -2.89
N SER A 1116 -10.59 -28.89 -3.57
CA SER A 1116 -10.37 -30.30 -3.29
C SER A 1116 -9.88 -30.50 -1.84
N PRO A 1117 -10.48 -31.40 -1.02
CA PRO A 1117 -9.97 -31.67 0.34
C PRO A 1117 -8.53 -32.16 0.37
N SER A 1118 -8.09 -32.80 -0.71
CA SER A 1118 -6.71 -33.27 -0.90
C SER A 1118 -5.74 -32.20 -1.41
N SER A 1119 -6.24 -31.01 -1.80
CA SER A 1119 -5.40 -29.88 -2.17
C SER A 1119 -4.63 -29.34 -0.96
N ASP A 1120 -3.54 -28.61 -1.22
CA ASP A 1120 -2.77 -27.92 -0.16
C ASP A 1120 -3.67 -26.99 0.65
N LEU A 1121 -4.59 -26.29 -0.01
CA LEU A 1121 -5.58 -25.44 0.62
C LEU A 1121 -6.55 -26.24 1.51
N GLY A 1122 -7.08 -27.36 1.00
CA GLY A 1122 -7.97 -28.22 1.76
C GLY A 1122 -7.33 -28.74 3.05
N ARG A 1123 -6.05 -29.11 2.98
CA ARG A 1123 -5.25 -29.53 4.15
C ARG A 1123 -4.97 -28.37 5.11
N LEU A 1124 -4.62 -27.21 4.57
CA LEU A 1124 -4.26 -26.00 5.32
C LEU A 1124 -5.46 -25.48 6.12
N ILE A 1125 -6.64 -25.32 5.52
CA ILE A 1125 -7.86 -24.90 6.23
C ILE A 1125 -8.28 -25.94 7.28
N GLY A 1126 -8.16 -27.23 6.94
CA GLY A 1126 -8.52 -28.31 7.86
C GLY A 1126 -7.73 -28.29 9.17
N GLY A 1127 -6.50 -27.74 9.13
CA GLY A 1127 -5.56 -27.72 10.24
C GLY A 1127 -5.73 -26.59 11.26
N PHE A 1128 -6.61 -25.61 11.03
CA PHE A 1128 -6.74 -24.45 11.94
C PHE A 1128 -7.89 -24.54 12.93
N SER A 1129 -7.63 -24.05 14.14
CA SER A 1129 -8.64 -23.82 15.17
C SER A 1129 -8.87 -22.33 15.41
N ASP A 1130 -7.82 -21.54 15.69
CA ASP A 1130 -7.92 -20.14 16.12
C ASP A 1130 -6.75 -19.31 15.56
N MET A 1131 -6.97 -18.04 15.25
CA MET A 1131 -5.90 -17.09 14.91
C MET A 1131 -6.11 -15.78 15.66
N VAL A 1132 -5.06 -15.28 16.31
CA VAL A 1132 -5.06 -14.04 17.07
C VAL A 1132 -3.90 -13.16 16.62
N LEU A 1133 -4.19 -11.92 16.27
CA LEU A 1133 -3.22 -10.85 16.07
C LEU A 1133 -3.41 -9.81 17.19
N THR A 1134 -2.34 -9.42 17.86
CA THR A 1134 -2.32 -8.34 18.84
C THR A 1134 -1.33 -7.26 18.41
N LEU A 1135 -1.70 -6.00 18.63
CA LEU A 1135 -0.87 -4.84 18.35
C LEU A 1135 -0.70 -4.03 19.63
N THR A 1136 0.55 -3.78 20.01
CA THR A 1136 0.93 -3.02 21.19
C THR A 1136 1.88 -1.90 20.79
N PHE A 1137 1.52 -0.66 21.15
CA PHE A 1137 2.38 0.49 21.04
C PHE A 1137 3.24 0.56 22.31
N LEU A 1138 4.54 0.31 22.17
CA LEU A 1138 5.54 0.45 23.24
C LEU A 1138 6.13 1.87 23.19
N GLU A 1139 6.77 2.32 24.28
CA GLU A 1139 7.49 3.60 24.31
C GLU A 1139 8.50 3.72 23.16
N ASP A 1140 9.10 2.59 22.77
CA ASP A 1140 10.16 2.54 21.75
C ASP A 1140 9.69 2.09 20.36
N GLY A 1141 8.43 1.67 20.15
CA GLY A 1141 8.00 1.16 18.84
C GLY A 1141 6.69 0.38 18.76
N LEU A 1142 6.42 -0.21 17.59
CA LEU A 1142 5.28 -1.11 17.35
C LEU A 1142 5.68 -2.55 17.64
N HIS A 1143 4.86 -3.23 18.44
CA HIS A 1143 4.99 -4.64 18.74
C HIS A 1143 3.73 -5.39 18.26
N ALA A 1144 3.90 -6.29 17.30
CA ALA A 1144 2.83 -7.10 16.73
C ALA A 1144 3.07 -8.59 17.00
N VAL A 1145 2.08 -9.29 17.56
CA VAL A 1145 2.15 -10.74 17.80
C VAL A 1145 1.01 -11.43 17.07
N VAL A 1146 1.35 -12.34 16.16
CA VAL A 1146 0.44 -13.24 15.47
C VAL A 1146 0.59 -14.65 16.05
N GLU A 1147 -0.51 -15.23 16.50
CA GLU A 1147 -0.59 -16.60 16.98
C GLU A 1147 -1.61 -17.38 16.19
N ILE A 1148 -1.21 -18.54 15.69
CA ILE A 1148 -2.07 -19.42 14.91
C ILE A 1148 -2.10 -20.79 15.59
N ALA A 1149 -3.26 -21.18 16.11
CA ALA A 1149 -3.50 -22.45 16.75
C ALA A 1149 -3.87 -23.53 15.71
N ARG A 1150 -3.30 -24.72 15.89
CA ARG A 1150 -3.45 -25.86 14.99
C ARG A 1150 -4.13 -27.03 15.69
N LYS A 1151 -4.83 -27.85 14.91
CA LYS A 1151 -5.50 -29.08 15.37
C LYS A 1151 -4.55 -30.26 15.50
#